data_AF-A0A1I2F0E6-F1
#
_entry.id   AF-A0A1I2F0E6-F1
#
_cell.length_a   1.000
_cell.length_b   1.000
_cell.length_c   1.000
_cell.angle_alpha   90.00
_cell.angle_beta   90.00
_cell.angle_gamma   90.00
#
_symmetry.space_group_name_H-M   'P 1'
#
loop_
_entity.id
_entity.type
_entity.pdbx_description
1 polymer ?
#
loop_
_entity_poly.entity_id
_entity_poly.type
_entity_poly.pdbx_seq_one_letter_code
_entity_poly.pdbx_strand_id
1 'polypeptide(L)'
;MSRARLFALIESFEQDMRALVDRYVLDHLSEQEALADQYDNADERRQRDAPEVALSIATYLDLRPCYDVLNRHRAGLPHELAIEIRENTSMIDRVAPIRNRVMHGRPLKTDDPAIALSALSAYQSRFWRTTDATLRRLRDDELWEPIEKPLPLPSETVLHNLPYADYDETGLIGREQDTKQLVAMLKRRRDHVITITGEGGVGKTALALELAYAMVDDPESPYDCVLWSSLKSERLTTAGVIAISDAIEGIAGATRQLGRALDASFDGSVHELAESLEGLDALIVIDNLESVNGDEVLRLYDAMPPCVSFLFTSRIGIGELERRYRLGPLAASSATLLLRKFAMARGVSSLARLSSETAESVVERLRFSPLAIRWFTLSVEAGVDPLTTIRDQKELLTFCVANVFEQLSPEAKDLITIIRVLDRSAPLDELALLADLEIDQLRRAAQELSRGSLITYGSDASGGLASRIGPSLALRAFLPRESMESERLAGLLKRETDYRKSAERRRENDSRRSLAPWNVFTRGDEDEPAAYLLHKALVASKRKKYEEAFALTSKARELNPEFYENDRVEAFVASAAGEATRAVDLYRGALEKCDTDESRAVVSHYFAGHLARAMHDVPLAITYESMSHQHFKTKETAVALGNLLVWDRQFSEGQILIESAIEDADGMGRLIAVTALVESWRRWSEQLFNEHRYSDAYEHARTGFSVGVRELSGLSDRRLARAVVDALVAAVRYLAARGADLPRHSSSAVAMLEAAASQRRTLEMTDSWERLTRAIGHLTRVPDIDADLRSHLLDLVDTEFETRPGNSSGDSLPLIGSIHSWLSTFGFIRHKDHPGNVFFHQSDLVGDAPPIVPGMLVEFSLASDSERVRASSVQVRTQVIE
;
A
#
# COMPACT_ATOMS: atom_id res chain seq x y z
N MET A 1 -41.99 -5.69 24.30
CA MET A 1 -43.36 -6.25 24.26
C MET A 1 -43.48 -7.05 22.97
N SER A 2 -43.85 -8.33 23.07
CA SER A 2 -43.96 -9.24 21.91
C SER A 2 -45.15 -8.91 21.01
N ARG A 3 -45.15 -9.41 19.76
CA ARG A 3 -46.29 -9.34 18.84
C ARG A 3 -47.54 -9.99 19.46
N ALA A 4 -47.39 -11.12 20.15
CA ALA A 4 -48.50 -11.84 20.79
C ALA A 4 -49.17 -10.99 21.88
N ARG A 5 -48.39 -10.31 22.72
CA ARG A 5 -48.92 -9.35 23.72
C ARG A 5 -49.65 -8.18 23.06
N LEU A 6 -49.10 -7.66 21.96
CA LEU A 6 -49.72 -6.56 21.22
C LEU A 6 -51.02 -7.00 20.54
N PHE A 7 -51.07 -8.22 20.01
CA PHE A 7 -52.27 -8.86 19.50
C PHE A 7 -53.34 -8.96 20.59
N ALA A 8 -53.01 -9.50 21.77
CA ALA A 8 -53.99 -9.66 22.85
C ALA A 8 -54.54 -8.31 23.35
N LEU A 9 -53.74 -7.25 23.34
CA LEU A 9 -54.19 -5.90 23.70
C LEU A 9 -55.15 -5.31 22.65
N ILE A 10 -54.87 -5.51 21.36
CA ILE A 10 -55.73 -5.01 20.29
C ILE A 10 -57.01 -5.85 20.19
N GLU A 11 -56.91 -7.17 20.36
CA GLU A 11 -58.05 -8.09 20.39
C GLU A 11 -59.01 -7.75 21.55
N SER A 12 -58.49 -7.46 22.74
CA SER A 12 -59.34 -7.08 23.87
C SER A 12 -60.08 -5.76 23.64
N PHE A 13 -59.43 -4.81 22.96
CA PHE A 13 -60.06 -3.55 22.54
C PHE A 13 -61.14 -3.75 21.47
N GLU A 14 -60.86 -4.55 20.43
CA GLU A 14 -61.87 -4.91 19.42
C GLU A 14 -63.06 -5.65 20.03
N GLN A 15 -62.82 -6.53 21.00
CA GLN A 15 -63.87 -7.27 21.70
C GLN A 15 -64.80 -6.32 22.48
N ASP A 16 -64.22 -5.39 23.26
CA ASP A 16 -65.02 -4.39 23.98
C ASP A 16 -65.80 -3.50 22.99
N MET A 17 -65.18 -3.01 21.89
CA MET A 17 -65.87 -2.21 20.87
C MET A 17 -67.07 -2.94 20.27
N ARG A 18 -66.87 -4.19 19.83
CA ARG A 18 -67.93 -5.00 19.22
C ARG A 18 -69.09 -5.21 20.19
N ALA A 19 -68.79 -5.52 21.45
CA ALA A 19 -69.79 -5.66 22.50
C ALA A 19 -70.57 -4.35 22.75
N LEU A 20 -69.93 -3.18 22.60
CA LEU A 20 -70.60 -1.89 22.71
C LEU A 20 -71.52 -1.61 21.53
N VAL A 21 -71.12 -1.97 20.31
CA VAL A 21 -71.99 -1.88 19.11
C VAL A 21 -73.20 -2.78 19.29
N ASP A 22 -73.00 -4.04 19.69
CA ASP A 22 -74.08 -4.99 19.92
C ASP A 22 -75.08 -4.46 20.96
N ARG A 23 -74.58 -3.94 22.08
CA ARG A 23 -75.41 -3.53 23.21
C ARG A 23 -76.12 -2.18 23.04
N TYR A 24 -75.45 -1.20 22.43
CA TYR A 24 -75.92 0.19 22.41
C TYR A 24 -76.27 0.70 21.02
N VAL A 25 -76.13 -0.12 19.97
CA VAL A 25 -76.52 0.26 18.61
C VAL A 25 -77.47 -0.80 18.05
N LEU A 26 -77.03 -2.07 17.99
CA LEU A 26 -77.81 -3.16 17.38
C LEU A 26 -78.96 -3.67 18.25
N ASP A 27 -79.01 -3.31 19.54
CA ASP A 27 -80.15 -3.62 20.43
C ASP A 27 -81.45 -2.91 20.01
N HIS A 28 -81.36 -1.80 19.27
CA HIS A 28 -82.51 -0.98 18.89
C HIS A 28 -82.51 -0.45 17.45
N LEU A 29 -81.46 -0.70 16.67
CA LEU A 29 -81.39 -0.42 15.24
C LEU A 29 -81.18 -1.72 14.45
N SER A 30 -81.74 -1.79 13.25
CA SER A 30 -81.44 -2.92 12.34
C SER A 30 -79.97 -2.89 11.89
N GLU A 31 -79.41 -4.06 11.51
CA GLU A 31 -78.02 -4.16 11.04
C GLU A 31 -77.73 -3.20 9.87
N GLN A 32 -78.67 -3.04 8.94
CA GLN A 32 -78.54 -2.15 7.79
C GLN A 32 -78.54 -0.67 8.19
N GLU A 33 -79.41 -0.25 9.11
CA GLU A 33 -79.47 1.12 9.61
C GLU A 33 -78.25 1.48 10.47
N ALA A 34 -77.74 0.52 11.25
CA ALA A 34 -76.60 0.72 12.13
C ALA A 34 -75.30 0.91 11.34
N LEU A 35 -75.00 0.00 10.40
CA LEU A 35 -73.73 -0.05 9.67
C LEU A 35 -73.71 0.87 8.44
N ALA A 36 -74.88 1.16 7.85
CA ALA A 36 -75.04 1.96 6.64
C ALA A 36 -74.13 1.48 5.49
N ASP A 37 -73.15 2.29 5.09
CA ASP A 37 -72.18 2.03 4.02
C ASP A 37 -71.25 0.82 4.27
N GLN A 38 -71.16 0.36 5.53
CA GLN A 38 -70.31 -0.77 5.91
C GLN A 38 -71.06 -2.11 5.95
N TYR A 39 -72.39 -2.10 5.72
CA TYR A 39 -73.21 -3.31 5.83
C TYR A 39 -72.84 -4.36 4.79
N ASP A 40 -72.79 -3.99 3.50
CA ASP A 40 -72.55 -4.94 2.40
C ASP A 40 -71.21 -5.65 2.58
N ASN A 41 -70.14 -4.91 2.88
CA ASN A 41 -68.81 -5.48 3.12
C ASN A 41 -68.76 -6.44 4.33
N ALA A 42 -69.46 -6.10 5.42
CA ALA A 42 -69.49 -6.94 6.62
C ALA A 42 -70.33 -8.21 6.40
N ASP A 43 -71.45 -8.10 5.67
CA ASP A 43 -72.31 -9.23 5.36
C ASP A 43 -71.67 -10.18 4.35
N GLU A 44 -70.97 -9.67 3.33
CA GLU A 44 -70.19 -10.50 2.40
C GLU A 44 -69.13 -11.33 3.13
N ARG A 45 -68.43 -10.74 4.11
CA ARG A 45 -67.46 -11.45 4.96
C ARG A 45 -68.14 -12.53 5.80
N ARG A 46 -69.29 -12.20 6.41
CA ARG A 46 -70.10 -13.15 7.20
C ARG A 46 -70.57 -14.34 6.36
N GLN A 47 -71.03 -14.10 5.14
CA GLN A 47 -71.47 -15.14 4.22
C GLN A 47 -70.31 -16.03 3.76
N ARG A 48 -69.13 -15.47 3.53
CA ARG A 48 -67.93 -16.21 3.14
C ARG A 48 -67.40 -17.12 4.23
N ASP A 49 -67.45 -16.65 5.49
CA ASP A 49 -66.96 -17.38 6.65
C ASP A 49 -67.89 -18.54 7.06
N ALA A 50 -69.18 -18.46 6.68
CA ALA A 50 -70.21 -19.49 6.89
C ALA A 50 -70.16 -20.14 8.29
N PRO A 51 -70.24 -19.35 9.38
CA PRO A 51 -69.96 -19.84 10.72
C PRO A 51 -71.00 -20.86 11.19
N GLU A 52 -70.56 -21.91 11.90
CA GLU A 52 -71.44 -22.94 12.49
C GLU A 52 -72.42 -22.36 13.54
N VAL A 53 -72.10 -21.19 14.10
CA VAL A 53 -72.91 -20.45 15.08
C VAL A 53 -73.17 -19.05 14.54
N ALA A 54 -74.40 -18.57 14.65
CA ALA A 54 -74.76 -17.20 14.26
C ALA A 54 -73.99 -16.17 15.11
N LEU A 55 -72.98 -15.55 14.51
CA LEU A 55 -72.20 -14.45 15.10
C LEU A 55 -72.82 -13.09 14.74
N SER A 56 -72.65 -12.10 15.62
CA SER A 56 -73.08 -10.73 15.35
C SER A 56 -72.37 -10.17 14.12
N ILE A 57 -73.07 -9.34 13.33
CA ILE A 57 -72.44 -8.63 12.20
C ILE A 57 -71.28 -7.73 12.67
N ALA A 58 -71.28 -7.28 13.93
CA ALA A 58 -70.18 -6.51 14.51
C ALA A 58 -68.85 -7.29 14.53
N THR A 59 -68.89 -8.63 14.57
CA THR A 59 -67.70 -9.49 14.50
C THR A 59 -66.94 -9.32 13.19
N TYR A 60 -67.64 -8.97 12.10
CA TYR A 60 -67.09 -8.83 10.75
C TYR A 60 -66.66 -7.41 10.40
N LEU A 61 -66.82 -6.45 11.33
CA LEU A 61 -66.33 -5.09 11.19
C LEU A 61 -64.83 -5.00 11.53
N ASP A 62 -64.09 -4.31 10.66
CA ASP A 62 -62.71 -3.90 10.93
C ASP A 62 -62.67 -2.84 12.04
N LEU A 63 -61.49 -2.68 12.67
CA LEU A 63 -61.30 -1.80 13.83
C LEU A 63 -61.83 -0.37 13.60
N ARG A 64 -61.52 0.24 12.46
CA ARG A 64 -61.95 1.62 12.14
C ARG A 64 -63.47 1.70 11.86
N PRO A 65 -64.04 0.91 10.92
CA PRO A 65 -65.49 0.86 10.71
C PRO A 65 -66.28 0.61 12.01
N CYS A 66 -65.84 -0.30 12.86
CA CYS A 66 -66.49 -0.59 14.15
C CYS A 66 -66.51 0.65 15.06
N TYR A 67 -65.39 1.37 15.15
CA TYR A 67 -65.33 2.62 15.92
C TYR A 67 -66.19 3.73 15.31
N ASP A 68 -66.20 3.86 13.99
CA ASP A 68 -66.99 4.87 13.30
C ASP A 68 -68.50 4.65 13.47
N VAL A 69 -68.96 3.39 13.59
CA VAL A 69 -70.35 3.06 13.96
C VAL A 69 -70.68 3.59 15.36
N LEU A 70 -69.83 3.36 16.37
CA LEU A 70 -70.01 3.94 17.71
C LEU A 70 -70.02 5.48 17.66
N ASN A 71 -69.13 6.07 16.86
CA ASN A 71 -68.98 7.52 16.75
C ASN A 71 -70.19 8.19 16.05
N ARG A 72 -70.77 7.50 15.05
CA ARG A 72 -71.98 7.91 14.32
C ARG A 72 -73.21 7.91 15.23
N HIS A 73 -73.36 6.89 16.06
CA HIS A 73 -74.51 6.70 16.94
C HIS A 73 -74.29 7.20 18.38
N ARG A 74 -73.36 8.15 18.58
CA ARG A 74 -73.01 8.72 19.91
C ARG A 74 -74.21 9.19 20.74
N ALA A 75 -75.27 9.68 20.10
CA ALA A 75 -76.47 10.14 20.80
C ALA A 75 -77.22 9.03 21.54
N GLY A 76 -77.09 7.77 21.11
CA GLY A 76 -77.66 6.59 21.76
C GLY A 76 -76.74 5.95 22.81
N LEU A 77 -75.49 6.41 22.93
CA LEU A 77 -74.54 5.88 23.91
C LEU A 77 -74.70 6.54 25.29
N PRO A 78 -74.32 5.86 26.38
CA PRO A 78 -74.20 6.49 27.70
C PRO A 78 -73.32 7.76 27.64
N HIS A 79 -73.72 8.83 28.33
CA HIS A 79 -73.08 10.16 28.22
C HIS A 79 -71.56 10.13 28.40
N GLU A 80 -71.07 9.36 29.38
CA GLU A 80 -69.64 9.15 29.64
C GLU A 80 -68.91 8.50 28.44
N LEU A 81 -69.49 7.45 27.85
CA LEU A 81 -68.91 6.76 26.69
C LEU A 81 -68.93 7.64 25.44
N ALA A 82 -70.00 8.41 25.23
CA ALA A 82 -70.12 9.30 24.09
C ALA A 82 -69.05 10.40 24.07
N ILE A 83 -68.69 10.94 25.25
CA ILE A 83 -67.59 11.90 25.40
C ILE A 83 -66.25 11.22 25.09
N GLU A 84 -66.00 10.07 25.69
CA GLU A 84 -64.73 9.34 25.54
C GLU A 84 -64.46 8.92 24.09
N ILE A 85 -65.46 8.39 23.38
CA ILE A 85 -65.36 8.05 21.94
C ILE A 85 -65.08 9.31 21.09
N ARG A 86 -65.68 10.45 21.45
CA ARG A 86 -65.42 11.70 20.73
C ARG A 86 -63.99 12.21 20.95
N GLU A 87 -63.52 12.21 22.18
CA GLU A 87 -62.21 12.75 22.55
C GLU A 87 -61.06 11.88 22.04
N ASN A 88 -61.26 10.55 22.01
CA ASN A 88 -60.22 9.61 21.63
C ASN A 88 -60.24 9.20 20.15
N THR A 89 -61.06 9.82 19.31
CA THR A 89 -61.17 9.45 17.87
C THR A 89 -59.81 9.48 17.17
N SER A 90 -58.94 10.47 17.44
CA SER A 90 -57.61 10.55 16.84
C SER A 90 -56.64 9.45 17.27
N MET A 91 -56.92 8.75 18.38
CA MET A 91 -56.11 7.62 18.82
C MET A 91 -56.32 6.41 17.90
N ILE A 92 -57.48 6.29 17.26
CA ILE A 92 -57.77 5.21 16.31
C ILE A 92 -56.92 5.34 15.04
N ASP A 93 -56.64 6.55 14.58
CA ASP A 93 -55.72 6.80 13.46
C ASP A 93 -54.31 6.25 13.74
N ARG A 94 -53.92 6.16 15.02
CA ARG A 94 -52.63 5.60 15.46
C ARG A 94 -52.68 4.09 15.66
N VAL A 95 -53.79 3.54 16.17
CA VAL A 95 -53.92 2.11 16.47
C VAL A 95 -54.22 1.28 15.22
N ALA A 96 -55.02 1.80 14.28
CA ALA A 96 -55.43 1.03 13.09
C ALA A 96 -54.24 0.53 12.24
N PRO A 97 -53.21 1.35 11.94
CA PRO A 97 -52.02 0.85 11.23
C PRO A 97 -51.25 -0.22 12.00
N ILE A 98 -51.22 -0.13 13.34
CA ILE A 98 -50.54 -1.11 14.20
C ILE A 98 -51.31 -2.42 14.20
N ARG A 99 -52.64 -2.36 14.35
CA ARG A 99 -53.54 -3.52 14.24
C ARG A 99 -53.31 -4.26 12.93
N ASN A 100 -53.28 -3.56 11.81
CA ASN A 100 -53.05 -4.20 10.51
C ASN A 100 -51.71 -4.94 10.48
N ARG A 101 -50.62 -4.33 11.01
CA ARG A 101 -49.32 -5.01 11.06
C ARG A 101 -49.33 -6.26 11.93
N VAL A 102 -49.94 -6.16 13.11
CA VAL A 102 -50.04 -7.25 14.08
C VAL A 102 -50.86 -8.41 13.53
N MET A 103 -52.04 -8.12 12.97
CA MET A 103 -53.00 -9.10 12.47
C MET A 103 -52.57 -9.77 11.16
N HIS A 104 -51.72 -9.13 10.36
CA HIS A 104 -51.31 -9.62 9.04
C HIS A 104 -49.85 -10.05 8.96
N GLY A 105 -49.19 -10.30 10.11
CA GLY A 105 -47.81 -10.78 10.11
C GLY A 105 -46.78 -9.77 9.61
N ARG A 106 -47.14 -8.48 9.43
CA ARG A 106 -46.24 -7.45 8.84
C ARG A 106 -45.22 -6.96 9.85
N PRO A 107 -44.00 -6.59 9.42
CA PRO A 107 -42.94 -6.14 10.34
C PRO A 107 -43.40 -5.01 11.26
N LEU A 108 -43.18 -5.15 12.56
CA LEU A 108 -43.53 -4.10 13.52
C LEU A 108 -42.56 -2.92 13.44
N LYS A 109 -43.09 -1.70 13.58
CA LYS A 109 -42.25 -0.49 13.72
C LYS A 109 -41.75 -0.36 15.15
N THR A 110 -40.61 0.30 15.28
CA THR A 110 -39.84 0.42 16.53
C THR A 110 -40.60 1.03 17.71
N ASP A 111 -41.64 1.83 17.44
CA ASP A 111 -42.44 2.53 18.46
C ASP A 111 -43.90 2.03 18.54
N ASP A 112 -44.28 1.03 17.72
CA ASP A 112 -45.64 0.50 17.67
C ASP A 112 -46.16 0.05 19.05
N PRO A 113 -45.41 -0.72 19.86
CA PRO A 113 -45.91 -1.13 21.17
C PRO A 113 -46.17 0.04 22.12
N ALA A 114 -45.30 1.05 22.11
CA ALA A 114 -45.42 2.23 22.96
C ALA A 114 -46.63 3.09 22.53
N ILE A 115 -46.82 3.26 21.22
CA ILE A 115 -47.96 4.00 20.65
C ILE A 115 -49.26 3.28 21.00
N ALA A 116 -49.34 1.96 20.83
CA ALA A 116 -50.54 1.19 21.14
C ALA A 116 -50.90 1.24 22.63
N LEU A 117 -49.92 1.04 23.52
CA LEU A 117 -50.13 1.16 24.96
C LEU A 117 -50.62 2.55 25.34
N SER A 118 -49.97 3.61 24.83
CA SER A 118 -50.37 4.99 25.12
C SER A 118 -51.76 5.32 24.58
N ALA A 119 -52.09 4.86 23.36
CA ALA A 119 -53.37 5.14 22.72
C ALA A 119 -54.54 4.41 23.40
N LEU A 120 -54.34 3.14 23.77
CA LEU A 120 -55.38 2.32 24.39
C LEU A 120 -55.56 2.61 25.89
N SER A 121 -54.54 3.16 26.56
CA SER A 121 -54.66 3.66 27.95
C SER A 121 -55.52 4.92 28.07
N ALA A 122 -55.90 5.57 26.95
CA ALA A 122 -56.79 6.71 26.94
C ALA A 122 -58.27 6.33 27.18
N TYR A 123 -58.61 5.06 27.04
CA TYR A 123 -59.96 4.52 27.25
C TYR A 123 -60.09 3.98 28.68
N GLN A 124 -60.62 4.80 29.58
CA GLN A 124 -60.59 4.58 31.04
C GLN A 124 -61.97 4.28 31.63
N SER A 125 -63.04 4.49 30.87
CA SER A 125 -64.39 4.25 31.35
C SER A 125 -64.65 2.77 31.64
N ARG A 126 -65.70 2.49 32.44
CA ARG A 126 -66.11 1.13 32.84
C ARG A 126 -66.53 0.20 31.68
N PHE A 127 -66.58 0.73 30.46
CA PHE A 127 -67.02 0.04 29.25
C PHE A 127 -65.91 -0.81 28.62
N TRP A 128 -64.65 -0.54 28.95
CA TRP A 128 -63.46 -1.19 28.39
C TRP A 128 -62.88 -2.28 29.30
N ARG A 129 -63.74 -3.18 29.78
CA ARG A 129 -63.38 -4.14 30.84
C ARG A 129 -62.27 -5.09 30.42
N THR A 130 -62.34 -5.59 29.19
CA THR A 130 -61.38 -6.57 28.68
C THR A 130 -60.05 -5.88 28.37
N THR A 131 -60.12 -4.66 27.81
CA THR A 131 -58.95 -3.81 27.55
C THR A 131 -58.21 -3.45 28.84
N ASP A 132 -58.92 -2.96 29.87
CA ASP A 132 -58.35 -2.62 31.18
C ASP A 132 -57.74 -3.85 31.87
N ALA A 133 -58.40 -5.02 31.80
CA ALA A 133 -57.84 -6.26 32.31
C ALA A 133 -56.51 -6.65 31.63
N THR A 134 -56.43 -6.53 30.30
CA THR A 134 -55.19 -6.80 29.55
C THR A 134 -54.11 -5.76 29.86
N LEU A 135 -54.44 -4.47 29.91
CA LEU A 135 -53.49 -3.41 30.28
C LEU A 135 -52.92 -3.61 31.69
N ARG A 136 -53.76 -4.03 32.66
CA ARG A 136 -53.29 -4.38 34.01
C ARG A 136 -52.36 -5.59 34.00
N ARG A 137 -52.70 -6.66 33.28
CA ARG A 137 -51.80 -7.82 33.15
C ARG A 137 -50.45 -7.46 32.56
N LEU A 138 -50.45 -6.65 31.50
CA LEU A 138 -49.22 -6.18 30.85
C LEU A 138 -48.36 -5.30 31.77
N ARG A 139 -48.98 -4.57 32.71
CA ARG A 139 -48.28 -3.73 33.68
C ARG A 139 -47.80 -4.53 34.89
N ASP A 140 -48.61 -5.44 35.40
CA ASP A 140 -48.41 -6.10 36.68
C ASP A 140 -47.58 -7.39 36.53
N ASP A 141 -47.55 -8.01 35.34
CA ASP A 141 -46.75 -9.20 35.02
C ASP A 141 -45.94 -8.98 33.72
N GLU A 142 -44.65 -8.66 33.89
CA GLU A 142 -43.72 -8.43 32.78
C GLU A 142 -43.40 -9.72 31.99
N LEU A 143 -43.69 -10.91 32.54
CA LEU A 143 -43.41 -12.21 31.90
C LEU A 143 -44.65 -12.82 31.22
N TRP A 144 -45.83 -12.23 31.38
CA TRP A 144 -47.06 -12.77 30.80
C TRP A 144 -47.04 -12.80 29.25
N GLU A 145 -47.18 -13.98 28.66
CA GLU A 145 -47.39 -14.19 27.21
C GLU A 145 -48.77 -14.85 26.95
N PRO A 146 -49.55 -14.34 25.99
CA PRO A 146 -50.80 -14.99 25.59
C PRO A 146 -50.55 -16.23 24.74
N ILE A 147 -51.47 -17.19 24.78
CA ILE A 147 -51.42 -18.40 23.94
C ILE A 147 -51.61 -17.98 22.49
N GLU A 148 -50.63 -18.28 21.63
CA GLU A 148 -50.68 -17.97 20.20
C GLU A 148 -51.89 -18.63 19.55
N LYS A 149 -52.79 -17.80 19.01
CA LYS A 149 -53.79 -18.26 18.05
C LYS A 149 -53.25 -18.02 16.63
N PRO A 150 -53.39 -18.97 15.70
CA PRO A 150 -53.06 -18.72 14.31
C PRO A 150 -53.90 -17.55 13.80
N LEU A 151 -53.22 -16.57 13.20
CA LEU A 151 -53.85 -15.41 12.58
C LEU A 151 -54.70 -15.89 11.38
N PRO A 152 -55.95 -15.44 11.23
CA PRO A 152 -56.69 -15.68 10.00
C PRO A 152 -55.99 -14.98 8.82
N LEU A 153 -55.87 -15.69 7.69
CA LEU A 153 -55.25 -15.19 6.47
C LEU A 153 -56.04 -13.97 5.94
N PRO A 154 -55.43 -12.78 5.78
CA PRO A 154 -56.09 -11.64 5.18
C PRO A 154 -56.51 -11.87 3.73
N SER A 155 -57.53 -11.13 3.27
CA SER A 155 -57.74 -10.89 1.85
C SER A 155 -56.70 -9.88 1.36
N GLU A 156 -55.54 -10.35 0.93
CA GLU A 156 -54.46 -9.50 0.40
C GLU A 156 -54.74 -9.11 -1.05
N THR A 157 -54.41 -7.88 -1.42
CA THR A 157 -54.53 -7.40 -2.81
C THR A 157 -53.37 -7.86 -3.69
N VAL A 158 -52.22 -8.16 -3.07
CA VAL A 158 -51.00 -8.62 -3.73
C VAL A 158 -50.68 -10.01 -3.22
N LEU A 159 -50.54 -10.99 -4.12
CA LEU A 159 -50.23 -12.38 -3.75
C LEU A 159 -48.77 -12.49 -3.27
N HIS A 160 -48.52 -13.17 -2.14
CA HIS A 160 -47.14 -13.34 -1.67
C HIS A 160 -46.88 -14.60 -0.81
N ASN A 161 -45.60 -14.96 -0.66
CA ASN A 161 -45.12 -16.02 0.24
C ASN A 161 -44.05 -15.54 1.24
N LEU A 162 -44.07 -14.26 1.61
CA LEU A 162 -43.04 -13.64 2.45
C LEU A 162 -42.91 -14.33 3.83
N PRO A 163 -41.67 -14.58 4.30
CA PRO A 163 -41.42 -15.11 5.63
C PRO A 163 -41.66 -14.06 6.72
N TYR A 164 -41.96 -14.52 7.94
CA TYR A 164 -42.05 -13.63 9.11
C TYR A 164 -40.72 -12.93 9.39
N ALA A 165 -40.80 -11.66 9.81
CA ALA A 165 -39.62 -10.86 10.18
C ALA A 165 -39.03 -11.30 11.52
N ASP A 166 -37.77 -11.74 11.51
CA ASP A 166 -37.00 -12.11 12.70
C ASP A 166 -36.57 -10.91 13.57
N TYR A 167 -36.84 -9.69 13.10
CA TYR A 167 -36.50 -8.42 13.74
C TYR A 167 -37.70 -7.69 14.38
N ASP A 168 -38.87 -8.33 14.46
CA ASP A 168 -40.09 -7.74 15.05
C ASP A 168 -39.91 -7.20 16.48
N GLU A 169 -39.07 -7.85 17.29
CA GLU A 169 -38.80 -7.46 18.69
C GLU A 169 -38.26 -6.02 18.82
N THR A 170 -37.56 -5.53 17.79
CA THR A 170 -36.95 -4.20 17.75
C THR A 170 -37.50 -3.31 16.64
N GLY A 171 -38.16 -3.89 15.64
CA GLY A 171 -38.32 -3.30 14.32
C GLY A 171 -37.00 -3.15 13.57
N LEU A 172 -37.07 -2.70 12.32
CA LEU A 172 -35.88 -2.38 11.52
C LEU A 172 -35.33 -1.00 11.91
N ILE A 173 -34.16 -0.97 12.53
CA ILE A 173 -33.55 0.26 13.07
C ILE A 173 -32.50 0.85 12.11
N GLY A 174 -32.59 2.16 11.82
CA GLY A 174 -31.52 2.93 11.18
C GLY A 174 -31.38 2.70 9.68
N ARG A 175 -32.44 2.22 9.03
CA ARG A 175 -32.50 1.91 7.58
C ARG A 175 -33.57 2.70 6.84
N GLU A 176 -34.13 3.74 7.45
CA GLU A 176 -35.27 4.47 6.92
C GLU A 176 -34.96 5.16 5.58
N GLN A 177 -33.72 5.65 5.42
CA GLN A 177 -33.26 6.24 4.16
C GLN A 177 -33.04 5.16 3.08
N ASP A 178 -32.43 4.04 3.45
CA ASP A 178 -32.18 2.90 2.57
C ASP A 178 -33.51 2.36 2.01
N THR A 179 -34.49 2.13 2.90
CA THR A 179 -35.84 1.66 2.53
C THR A 179 -36.51 2.63 1.57
N LYS A 180 -36.50 3.94 1.85
CA LYS A 180 -37.13 4.95 0.97
C LYS A 180 -36.52 4.97 -0.42
N GLN A 181 -35.19 4.88 -0.54
CA GLN A 181 -34.51 4.89 -1.83
C GLN A 181 -34.83 3.62 -2.63
N LEU A 182 -34.74 2.45 -2.01
CA LEU A 182 -34.97 1.17 -2.68
C LEU A 182 -36.44 0.96 -3.06
N VAL A 183 -37.41 1.38 -2.23
CA VAL A 183 -38.84 1.42 -2.59
C VAL A 183 -39.05 2.27 -3.84
N ALA A 184 -38.45 3.46 -3.90
CA ALA A 184 -38.58 4.32 -5.07
C ALA A 184 -37.94 3.72 -6.33
N MET A 185 -36.85 2.95 -6.18
CA MET A 185 -36.23 2.22 -7.31
C MET A 185 -37.13 1.08 -7.79
N LEU A 186 -37.64 0.26 -6.88
CA LEU A 186 -38.54 -0.86 -7.17
C LEU A 186 -39.84 -0.38 -7.83
N LYS A 187 -40.40 0.75 -7.42
CA LYS A 187 -41.59 1.34 -8.04
C LYS A 187 -41.35 1.86 -9.46
N ARG A 188 -40.17 2.40 -9.73
CA ARG A 188 -39.84 2.98 -11.04
C ARG A 188 -39.62 1.94 -12.14
N ARG A 189 -39.27 0.70 -11.76
CA ARG A 189 -38.99 -0.42 -12.67
C ARG A 189 -38.05 -0.08 -13.84
N ARG A 190 -37.09 0.84 -13.61
CA ARG A 190 -36.04 1.16 -14.59
C ARG A 190 -34.92 0.12 -14.59
N ASP A 191 -34.60 -0.37 -13.39
CA ASP A 191 -33.62 -1.41 -13.16
C ASP A 191 -34.40 -2.69 -12.81
N HIS A 192 -34.45 -3.66 -13.72
CA HIS A 192 -35.16 -4.93 -13.51
C HIS A 192 -34.44 -5.87 -12.54
N VAL A 193 -33.15 -5.64 -12.29
CA VAL A 193 -32.33 -6.44 -11.37
C VAL A 193 -31.65 -5.49 -10.39
N ILE A 194 -32.03 -5.57 -9.12
CA ILE A 194 -31.43 -4.79 -8.04
C ILE A 194 -30.79 -5.77 -7.05
N THR A 195 -29.51 -5.54 -6.70
CA THR A 195 -28.80 -6.39 -5.74
C THR A 195 -28.33 -5.58 -4.55
N ILE A 196 -28.79 -5.96 -3.37
CA ILE A 196 -28.29 -5.45 -2.09
C ILE A 196 -26.99 -6.19 -1.76
N THR A 197 -25.89 -5.46 -1.79
CA THR A 197 -24.52 -5.96 -1.53
C THR A 197 -24.01 -5.45 -0.19
N GLY A 198 -23.15 -6.20 0.49
CA GLY A 198 -22.59 -5.78 1.78
C GLY A 198 -22.05 -6.94 2.62
N GLU A 199 -21.35 -6.62 3.69
CA GLU A 199 -20.70 -7.60 4.58
C GLU A 199 -21.70 -8.59 5.22
N GLY A 200 -21.20 -9.73 5.68
CA GLY A 200 -21.99 -10.69 6.45
C GLY A 200 -22.60 -10.05 7.70
N GLY A 201 -23.90 -10.28 7.94
CA GLY A 201 -24.58 -9.80 9.15
C GLY A 201 -24.95 -8.31 9.18
N VAL A 202 -24.76 -7.55 8.09
CA VAL A 202 -25.09 -6.12 7.99
C VAL A 202 -26.60 -5.80 7.91
N GLY A 203 -27.44 -6.82 7.70
CA GLY A 203 -28.90 -6.70 7.64
C GLY A 203 -29.51 -6.67 6.23
N LYS A 204 -28.82 -7.22 5.21
CA LYS A 204 -29.32 -7.27 3.82
C LYS A 204 -30.67 -7.99 3.71
N THR A 205 -30.77 -9.19 4.30
CA THR A 205 -31.98 -10.00 4.33
C THR A 205 -33.14 -9.26 5.02
N ALA A 206 -32.87 -8.64 6.18
CA ALA A 206 -33.86 -7.86 6.91
C ALA A 206 -34.36 -6.66 6.09
N LEU A 207 -33.46 -5.96 5.40
CA LEU A 207 -33.84 -4.86 4.51
C LEU A 207 -34.64 -5.34 3.30
N ALA A 208 -34.23 -6.43 2.65
CA ALA A 208 -34.97 -6.99 1.51
C ALA A 208 -36.39 -7.43 1.91
N LEU A 209 -36.53 -8.03 3.08
CA LEU A 209 -37.83 -8.45 3.60
C LEU A 209 -38.73 -7.24 3.91
N GLU A 210 -38.17 -6.20 4.52
CA GLU A 210 -38.90 -4.94 4.76
C GLU A 210 -39.38 -4.31 3.45
N LEU A 211 -38.54 -4.34 2.40
CA LEU A 211 -38.91 -3.83 1.07
C LEU A 211 -40.04 -4.66 0.44
N ALA A 212 -39.97 -5.99 0.57
CA ALA A 212 -41.00 -6.87 0.04
C ALA A 212 -42.36 -6.64 0.71
N TYR A 213 -42.38 -6.54 2.04
CA TYR A 213 -43.60 -6.18 2.78
C TYR A 213 -44.08 -4.76 2.43
N ALA A 214 -43.17 -3.81 2.23
CA ALA A 214 -43.53 -2.46 1.79
C ALA A 214 -44.17 -2.45 0.40
N MET A 215 -43.85 -3.39 -0.50
CA MET A 215 -44.52 -3.52 -1.80
C MET A 215 -45.89 -4.17 -1.66
N VAL A 216 -46.04 -5.17 -0.79
CA VAL A 216 -47.34 -5.82 -0.54
C VAL A 216 -48.34 -4.85 0.09
N ASP A 217 -47.89 -4.02 1.03
CA ASP A 217 -48.75 -3.10 1.78
C ASP A 217 -49.06 -1.79 1.05
N ASP A 218 -48.43 -1.55 -0.10
CA ASP A 218 -48.61 -0.31 -0.87
C ASP A 218 -49.84 -0.42 -1.80
N PRO A 219 -50.88 0.41 -1.63
CA PRO A 219 -52.04 0.39 -2.53
C PRO A 219 -51.69 0.77 -3.97
N GLU A 220 -50.59 1.49 -4.19
CA GLU A 220 -50.04 1.84 -5.50
C GLU A 220 -48.85 0.95 -5.86
N SER A 221 -48.81 -0.29 -5.34
CA SER A 221 -47.81 -1.27 -5.74
C SER A 221 -47.94 -1.57 -7.23
N PRO A 222 -46.84 -1.54 -8.00
CA PRO A 222 -46.86 -1.92 -9.40
C PRO A 222 -46.78 -3.43 -9.60
N TYR A 223 -46.93 -4.24 -8.55
CA TYR A 223 -46.75 -5.69 -8.57
C TYR A 223 -48.05 -6.40 -8.16
N ASP A 224 -48.45 -7.38 -8.95
CA ASP A 224 -49.56 -8.31 -8.67
C ASP A 224 -49.14 -9.40 -7.68
N CYS A 225 -47.85 -9.78 -7.69
CA CYS A 225 -47.30 -10.73 -6.75
C CYS A 225 -45.86 -10.42 -6.31
N VAL A 226 -45.54 -10.80 -5.06
CA VAL A 226 -44.21 -10.69 -4.47
C VAL A 226 -43.77 -12.05 -3.95
N LEU A 227 -42.77 -12.64 -4.59
CA LEU A 227 -42.32 -14.00 -4.32
C LEU A 227 -40.93 -13.99 -3.69
N TRP A 228 -40.74 -14.78 -2.63
CA TRP A 228 -39.50 -14.87 -1.86
C TRP A 228 -38.96 -16.30 -1.87
N SER A 229 -37.64 -16.41 -2.05
CA SER A 229 -36.88 -17.65 -1.83
C SER A 229 -35.58 -17.34 -1.09
N SER A 230 -35.17 -18.20 -0.17
CA SER A 230 -33.91 -18.06 0.58
C SER A 230 -33.02 -19.29 0.36
N LEU A 231 -31.79 -19.06 -0.10
CA LEU A 231 -30.76 -20.08 -0.33
C LEU A 231 -29.84 -20.24 0.89
N LYS A 232 -30.40 -20.08 2.09
CA LYS A 232 -29.65 -20.16 3.34
C LYS A 232 -29.47 -21.62 3.74
N SER A 233 -28.22 -22.07 3.85
CA SER A 233 -27.87 -23.45 4.25
C SER A 233 -27.53 -23.60 5.73
N GLU A 234 -27.23 -22.50 6.43
CA GLU A 234 -26.73 -22.53 7.81
C GLU A 234 -27.32 -21.38 8.65
N ARG A 235 -27.41 -21.58 9.97
CA ARG A 235 -27.82 -20.55 10.93
C ARG A 235 -26.90 -20.52 12.15
N LEU A 236 -26.64 -19.31 12.66
CA LEU A 236 -25.89 -19.10 13.89
C LEU A 236 -26.82 -19.20 15.10
N THR A 237 -26.43 -19.99 16.10
CA THR A 237 -27.14 -20.15 17.38
C THR A 237 -26.21 -19.88 18.55
N THR A 238 -26.74 -19.85 19.78
CA THR A 238 -25.95 -19.73 21.02
C THR A 238 -25.02 -20.92 21.26
N ALA A 239 -25.25 -22.05 20.59
CA ALA A 239 -24.41 -23.26 20.65
C ALA A 239 -23.49 -23.42 19.43
N GLY A 240 -23.36 -22.39 18.59
CA GLY A 240 -22.53 -22.40 17.38
C GLY A 240 -23.34 -22.46 16.08
N VAL A 241 -22.65 -22.71 14.96
CA VAL A 241 -23.23 -22.80 13.61
C VAL A 241 -23.88 -24.16 13.41
N ILE A 242 -25.14 -24.18 12.96
CA ILE A 242 -25.91 -25.41 12.70
C ILE A 242 -26.40 -25.40 11.24
N ALA A 243 -26.23 -26.51 10.54
CA ALA A 243 -26.76 -26.74 9.19
C ALA A 243 -28.29 -26.85 9.21
N ILE A 244 -28.95 -26.30 8.19
CA ILE A 244 -30.41 -26.36 8.02
C ILE A 244 -30.75 -27.65 7.27
N SER A 245 -31.55 -28.53 7.88
CA SER A 245 -31.85 -29.87 7.37
C SER A 245 -32.57 -29.91 6.02
N ASP A 246 -33.25 -28.82 5.64
CA ASP A 246 -34.03 -28.68 4.40
C ASP A 246 -33.57 -27.45 3.58
N ALA A 247 -32.26 -27.18 3.57
CA ALA A 247 -31.70 -26.06 2.82
C ALA A 247 -31.99 -26.17 1.32
N ILE A 248 -32.39 -25.06 0.72
CA ILE A 248 -32.63 -24.99 -0.72
C ILE A 248 -31.30 -24.78 -1.43
N GLU A 249 -30.90 -25.74 -2.25
CA GLU A 249 -29.68 -25.67 -3.05
C GLU A 249 -29.99 -25.23 -4.48
N GLY A 250 -29.35 -24.13 -4.89
CA GLY A 250 -29.35 -23.63 -6.27
C GLY A 250 -30.69 -23.10 -6.79
N ILE A 251 -30.69 -22.70 -8.05
CA ILE A 251 -31.86 -22.04 -8.68
C ILE A 251 -33.03 -22.99 -8.90
N ALA A 252 -32.76 -24.29 -9.16
CA ALA A 252 -33.82 -25.28 -9.32
C ALA A 252 -34.67 -25.43 -8.05
N GLY A 253 -34.02 -25.40 -6.87
CA GLY A 253 -34.71 -25.40 -5.59
C GLY A 253 -35.53 -24.12 -5.36
N ALA A 254 -34.93 -22.96 -5.67
CA ALA A 254 -35.63 -21.67 -5.58
C ALA A 254 -36.87 -21.63 -6.48
N THR A 255 -36.76 -22.11 -7.72
CA THR A 255 -37.86 -22.17 -8.70
C THR A 255 -39.06 -22.95 -8.18
N ARG A 256 -38.82 -24.13 -7.60
CA ARG A 256 -39.90 -24.93 -7.00
C ARG A 256 -40.57 -24.20 -5.83
N GLN A 257 -39.80 -23.52 -4.99
CA GLN A 257 -40.36 -22.75 -3.88
C GLN A 257 -41.21 -21.56 -4.37
N LEU A 258 -40.72 -20.84 -5.38
CA LEU A 258 -41.42 -19.70 -5.98
C LEU A 258 -42.72 -20.16 -6.66
N GLY A 259 -42.69 -21.26 -7.43
CA GLY A 259 -43.88 -21.80 -8.06
C GLY A 259 -44.91 -22.35 -7.05
N ARG A 260 -44.45 -22.94 -5.94
CA ARG A 260 -45.34 -23.41 -4.85
C ARG A 260 -46.14 -22.30 -4.16
N ALA A 261 -45.71 -21.05 -4.28
CA ALA A 261 -46.46 -19.91 -3.81
C ALA A 261 -47.67 -19.58 -4.72
N LEU A 262 -47.58 -19.91 -6.00
CA LEU A 262 -48.65 -19.71 -6.99
C LEU A 262 -49.60 -20.92 -7.00
N ASP A 263 -49.03 -22.13 -6.99
CA ASP A 263 -49.75 -23.40 -6.93
C ASP A 263 -49.02 -24.36 -5.97
N ALA A 264 -49.66 -24.72 -4.86
CA ALA A 264 -49.08 -25.60 -3.85
C ALA A 264 -48.58 -26.97 -4.39
N SER A 265 -49.09 -27.41 -5.55
CA SER A 265 -48.71 -28.66 -6.21
C SER A 265 -47.55 -28.51 -7.22
N PHE A 266 -47.01 -27.31 -7.40
CA PHE A 266 -45.96 -27.01 -8.37
C PHE A 266 -44.66 -27.78 -8.08
N ASP A 267 -44.17 -28.49 -9.10
CA ASP A 267 -42.87 -29.18 -9.15
C ASP A 267 -42.14 -28.96 -10.49
N GLY A 268 -42.50 -27.86 -11.16
CA GLY A 268 -42.09 -27.55 -12.53
C GLY A 268 -40.70 -26.94 -12.68
N SER A 269 -40.32 -26.72 -13.94
CA SER A 269 -39.07 -26.07 -14.35
C SER A 269 -39.13 -24.54 -14.32
N VAL A 270 -37.99 -23.88 -14.61
CA VAL A 270 -37.92 -22.40 -14.71
C VAL A 270 -38.86 -21.87 -15.81
N HIS A 271 -39.02 -22.60 -16.91
CA HIS A 271 -39.91 -22.20 -18.00
C HIS A 271 -41.39 -22.28 -17.59
N GLU A 272 -41.78 -23.31 -16.85
CA GLU A 272 -43.16 -23.43 -16.32
C GLU A 272 -43.48 -22.34 -15.29
N LEU A 273 -42.48 -21.91 -14.50
CA LEU A 273 -42.64 -20.75 -13.62
C LEU A 273 -42.81 -19.46 -14.44
N ALA A 274 -42.04 -19.30 -15.52
CA ALA A 274 -42.16 -18.14 -16.42
C ALA A 274 -43.54 -18.08 -17.10
N GLU A 275 -44.07 -19.21 -17.57
CA GLU A 275 -45.44 -19.32 -18.11
C GLU A 275 -46.50 -18.95 -17.06
N SER A 276 -46.29 -19.37 -15.81
CA SER A 276 -47.20 -19.05 -14.70
C SER A 276 -47.19 -17.56 -14.31
N LEU A 277 -46.11 -16.86 -14.63
CA LEU A 277 -45.94 -15.42 -14.36
C LEU A 277 -46.26 -14.54 -15.57
N GLU A 278 -46.59 -15.14 -16.72
CA GLU A 278 -46.87 -14.38 -17.93
C GLU A 278 -48.14 -13.53 -17.75
N GLY A 279 -47.99 -12.22 -17.96
CA GLY A 279 -49.08 -11.25 -17.77
C GLY A 279 -49.29 -10.77 -16.32
N LEU A 280 -48.47 -11.24 -15.36
CA LEU A 280 -48.44 -10.75 -13.99
C LEU A 280 -47.19 -9.90 -13.74
N ASP A 281 -47.36 -8.73 -13.14
CA ASP A 281 -46.23 -7.93 -12.69
C ASP A 281 -45.67 -8.50 -11.37
N ALA A 282 -44.54 -9.18 -11.43
CA ALA A 282 -43.99 -9.93 -10.30
C ALA A 282 -42.68 -9.31 -9.77
N LEU A 283 -42.53 -9.30 -8.44
CA LEU A 283 -41.24 -9.06 -7.78
C LEU A 283 -40.72 -10.37 -7.19
N ILE A 284 -39.60 -10.88 -7.72
CA ILE A 284 -38.92 -12.06 -7.19
C ILE A 284 -37.74 -11.63 -6.31
N VAL A 285 -37.77 -12.06 -5.05
CA VAL A 285 -36.70 -11.83 -4.08
C VAL A 285 -35.94 -13.13 -3.85
N ILE A 286 -34.65 -13.15 -4.16
CA ILE A 286 -33.76 -14.28 -3.82
C ILE A 286 -32.73 -13.84 -2.80
N ASP A 287 -32.84 -14.40 -1.61
CA ASP A 287 -31.98 -14.13 -0.47
C ASP A 287 -30.79 -15.10 -0.41
N ASN A 288 -29.62 -14.57 -0.06
CA ASN A 288 -28.37 -15.30 0.19
C ASN A 288 -27.78 -16.01 -1.05
N LEU A 289 -27.64 -15.29 -2.17
CA LEU A 289 -27.20 -15.83 -3.47
C LEU A 289 -25.68 -16.16 -3.57
N GLU A 290 -25.01 -16.46 -2.45
CA GLU A 290 -23.55 -16.67 -2.40
C GLU A 290 -23.11 -18.03 -2.99
N SER A 291 -24.02 -19.01 -3.02
CA SER A 291 -23.76 -20.39 -3.47
C SER A 291 -24.08 -20.63 -4.94
N VAL A 292 -24.52 -19.59 -5.68
CA VAL A 292 -25.03 -19.71 -7.05
C VAL A 292 -24.10 -19.01 -8.04
N ASN A 293 -23.75 -19.72 -9.12
CA ASN A 293 -22.90 -19.16 -10.18
C ASN A 293 -23.65 -18.11 -11.01
N GLY A 294 -22.93 -17.10 -11.52
CA GLY A 294 -23.51 -16.03 -12.36
C GLY A 294 -24.29 -16.56 -13.58
N ASP A 295 -23.81 -17.63 -14.21
CA ASP A 295 -24.46 -18.27 -15.37
C ASP A 295 -25.82 -18.90 -15.05
N GLU A 296 -26.04 -19.31 -13.80
CA GLU A 296 -27.35 -19.81 -13.38
C GLU A 296 -28.34 -18.64 -13.24
N VAL A 297 -27.90 -17.53 -12.64
CA VAL A 297 -28.75 -16.35 -12.46
C VAL A 297 -29.12 -15.74 -13.80
N LEU A 298 -28.18 -15.71 -14.76
CA LEU A 298 -28.43 -15.35 -16.15
C LEU A 298 -29.52 -16.23 -16.78
N ARG A 299 -29.43 -17.55 -16.63
CA ARG A 299 -30.45 -18.48 -17.15
C ARG A 299 -31.83 -18.26 -16.52
N LEU A 300 -31.89 -17.90 -15.24
CA LEU A 300 -33.14 -17.53 -14.59
C LEU A 300 -33.70 -16.23 -15.17
N TYR A 301 -32.86 -15.21 -15.33
CA TYR A 301 -33.26 -13.92 -15.88
C TYR A 301 -33.76 -14.04 -17.32
N ASP A 302 -33.00 -14.73 -18.19
CA ASP A 302 -33.30 -14.88 -19.61
C ASP A 302 -34.58 -15.69 -19.87
N ALA A 303 -34.95 -16.60 -18.96
CA ALA A 303 -36.17 -17.39 -19.07
C ALA A 303 -37.43 -16.66 -18.58
N MET A 304 -37.30 -15.60 -17.78
CA MET A 304 -38.43 -14.90 -17.18
C MET A 304 -39.04 -13.83 -18.11
N PRO A 305 -40.36 -13.58 -18.02
CA PRO A 305 -40.99 -12.54 -18.81
C PRO A 305 -40.56 -11.13 -18.36
N PRO A 306 -40.65 -10.12 -19.24
CA PRO A 306 -40.17 -8.76 -18.95
C PRO A 306 -40.96 -8.04 -17.83
N CYS A 307 -42.11 -8.58 -17.43
CA CYS A 307 -42.90 -8.12 -16.29
C CYS A 307 -42.29 -8.52 -14.93
N VAL A 308 -41.22 -9.31 -14.90
CA VAL A 308 -40.54 -9.70 -13.66
C VAL A 308 -39.44 -8.71 -13.28
N SER A 309 -39.48 -8.24 -12.04
CA SER A 309 -38.39 -7.54 -11.37
C SER A 309 -37.71 -8.47 -10.37
N PHE A 310 -36.40 -8.33 -10.19
CA PHE A 310 -35.60 -9.11 -9.24
C PHE A 310 -34.98 -8.23 -8.16
N LEU A 311 -35.05 -8.71 -6.92
CA LEU A 311 -34.31 -8.19 -5.79
C LEU A 311 -33.42 -9.31 -5.22
N PHE A 312 -32.12 -9.12 -5.26
CA PHE A 312 -31.17 -10.10 -4.73
C PHE A 312 -30.48 -9.59 -3.47
N THR A 313 -30.20 -10.51 -2.54
CA THR A 313 -29.24 -10.25 -1.46
C THR A 313 -28.00 -11.12 -1.65
N SER A 314 -26.84 -10.50 -1.64
CA SER A 314 -25.57 -11.21 -1.77
C SER A 314 -24.45 -10.46 -1.07
N ARG A 315 -23.37 -11.15 -0.69
CA ARG A 315 -22.13 -10.48 -0.27
C ARG A 315 -21.43 -9.81 -1.44
N ILE A 316 -21.47 -10.45 -2.61
CA ILE A 316 -20.78 -10.03 -3.83
C ILE A 316 -21.81 -9.76 -4.92
N GLY A 317 -21.55 -8.75 -5.76
CA GLY A 317 -22.38 -8.49 -6.93
C GLY A 317 -22.33 -9.63 -7.95
N ILE A 318 -23.46 -9.93 -8.58
CA ILE A 318 -23.68 -11.08 -9.45
C ILE A 318 -23.09 -10.86 -10.86
N GLY A 319 -22.89 -9.60 -11.28
CA GLY A 319 -22.33 -9.30 -12.60
C GLY A 319 -22.59 -7.87 -13.08
N GLU A 320 -22.62 -7.67 -14.40
CA GLU A 320 -22.85 -6.37 -15.05
C GLU A 320 -24.33 -6.01 -15.23
N LEU A 321 -25.24 -6.99 -15.19
CA LEU A 321 -26.68 -6.80 -15.42
C LEU A 321 -27.43 -6.12 -14.26
N GLU A 322 -26.84 -6.07 -13.07
CA GLU A 322 -27.51 -5.64 -11.84
C GLU A 322 -27.23 -4.17 -11.48
N ARG A 323 -28.23 -3.53 -10.86
CA ARG A 323 -28.03 -2.29 -10.12
C ARG A 323 -27.62 -2.60 -8.69
N ARG A 324 -26.35 -2.39 -8.36
CA ARG A 324 -25.81 -2.64 -7.02
C ARG A 324 -26.18 -1.53 -6.04
N TYR A 325 -26.80 -1.90 -4.92
CA TYR A 325 -27.00 -1.05 -3.75
C TYR A 325 -26.07 -1.54 -2.63
N ARG A 326 -25.08 -0.73 -2.23
CA ARG A 326 -24.12 -1.11 -1.17
C ARG A 326 -24.69 -0.74 0.20
N LEU A 327 -24.94 -1.75 1.03
CA LEU A 327 -25.40 -1.61 2.40
C LEU A 327 -24.21 -1.66 3.37
N GLY A 328 -23.90 -0.52 3.99
CA GLY A 328 -22.86 -0.41 5.02
C GLY A 328 -23.35 -0.74 6.43
N PRO A 329 -22.44 -0.80 7.43
CA PRO A 329 -22.80 -0.99 8.84
C PRO A 329 -23.75 0.10 9.38
N LEU A 330 -24.37 -0.14 10.54
CA LEU A 330 -25.26 0.85 11.15
C LEU A 330 -24.45 2.08 11.62
N ALA A 331 -25.11 3.24 11.62
CA ALA A 331 -24.56 4.42 12.31
C ALA A 331 -24.45 4.14 13.82
N ALA A 332 -23.47 4.75 14.50
CA ALA A 332 -23.22 4.52 15.92
C ALA A 332 -24.47 4.74 16.80
N SER A 333 -25.25 5.77 16.52
CA SER A 333 -26.51 6.05 17.22
C SER A 333 -27.55 4.93 17.03
N SER A 334 -27.72 4.44 15.81
CA SER A 334 -28.63 3.34 15.47
C SER A 334 -28.16 2.01 16.06
N ALA A 335 -26.85 1.73 16.05
CA ALA A 335 -26.27 0.54 16.65
C ALA A 335 -26.46 0.51 18.17
N THR A 336 -26.20 1.63 18.85
CA THR A 336 -26.46 1.78 20.30
C THR A 336 -27.95 1.64 20.63
N LEU A 337 -28.82 2.20 19.78
CA LEU A 337 -30.27 2.04 19.93
C LEU A 337 -30.70 0.58 19.78
N LEU A 338 -30.15 -0.14 18.80
CA LEU A 338 -30.41 -1.57 18.59
C LEU A 338 -29.97 -2.39 19.81
N LEU A 339 -28.75 -2.16 20.32
CA LEU A 339 -28.25 -2.84 21.52
C LEU A 339 -29.20 -2.64 22.70
N ARG A 340 -29.62 -1.40 22.97
CA ARG A 340 -30.51 -1.07 24.09
C ARG A 340 -31.91 -1.65 23.94
N LYS A 341 -32.55 -1.48 22.77
CA LYS A 341 -33.90 -1.99 22.53
C LYS A 341 -33.93 -3.52 22.54
N PHE A 342 -32.94 -4.17 21.94
CA PHE A 342 -32.84 -5.64 21.93
C PHE A 342 -32.55 -6.19 23.33
N ALA A 343 -31.60 -5.59 24.07
CA ALA A 343 -31.33 -5.97 25.45
C ALA A 343 -32.56 -5.81 26.37
N MET A 344 -33.33 -4.73 26.19
CA MET A 344 -34.57 -4.53 26.93
C MET A 344 -35.63 -5.57 26.56
N ALA A 345 -35.79 -5.89 25.27
CA ALA A 345 -36.71 -6.93 24.80
C ALA A 345 -36.36 -8.32 25.36
N ARG A 346 -35.07 -8.61 25.58
CA ARG A 346 -34.54 -9.86 26.14
C ARG A 346 -34.39 -9.86 27.66
N GLY A 347 -34.87 -8.82 28.37
CA GLY A 347 -34.77 -8.74 29.82
C GLY A 347 -33.35 -8.53 30.38
N VAL A 348 -32.36 -8.25 29.53
CA VAL A 348 -30.96 -8.04 29.92
C VAL A 348 -30.74 -6.59 30.36
N SER A 349 -31.26 -6.26 31.55
CA SER A 349 -31.22 -4.90 32.12
C SER A 349 -29.81 -4.32 32.27
N SER A 350 -28.80 -5.17 32.49
CA SER A 350 -27.39 -4.76 32.62
C SER A 350 -26.86 -4.11 31.33
N LEU A 351 -27.24 -4.65 30.17
CA LEU A 351 -26.86 -4.11 28.86
C LEU A 351 -27.73 -2.90 28.47
N ALA A 352 -29.02 -2.94 28.77
CA ALA A 352 -29.94 -1.85 28.45
C ALA A 352 -29.60 -0.54 29.20
N ARG A 353 -29.01 -0.63 30.40
CA ARG A 353 -28.67 0.50 31.27
C ARG A 353 -27.21 0.98 31.16
N LEU A 354 -26.45 0.49 30.19
CA LEU A 354 -25.07 0.95 29.96
C LEU A 354 -25.03 2.46 29.71
N SER A 355 -24.01 3.14 30.26
CA SER A 355 -23.71 4.53 29.94
C SER A 355 -23.49 4.68 28.43
N SER A 356 -23.79 5.86 27.87
CA SER A 356 -23.65 6.09 26.43
C SER A 356 -22.22 5.82 25.93
N GLU A 357 -21.21 6.23 26.68
CA GLU A 357 -19.79 5.99 26.36
C GLU A 357 -19.45 4.49 26.32
N THR A 358 -19.90 3.71 27.32
CA THR A 358 -19.66 2.26 27.34
C THR A 358 -20.44 1.55 26.25
N ALA A 359 -21.69 1.93 26.00
CA ALA A 359 -22.50 1.34 24.95
C ALA A 359 -21.90 1.59 23.56
N GLU A 360 -21.41 2.80 23.30
CA GLU A 360 -20.67 3.15 22.07
C GLU A 360 -19.41 2.30 21.91
N SER A 361 -18.59 2.19 22.95
CA SER A 361 -17.40 1.33 22.93
C SER A 361 -17.73 -0.15 22.67
N VAL A 362 -18.83 -0.66 23.23
CA VAL A 362 -19.28 -2.03 22.98
C VAL A 362 -19.72 -2.22 21.53
N VAL A 363 -20.57 -1.34 20.99
CA VAL A 363 -21.03 -1.48 19.60
C VAL A 363 -19.92 -1.25 18.57
N GLU A 364 -18.93 -0.41 18.89
CA GLU A 364 -17.71 -0.25 18.10
C GLU A 364 -16.91 -1.55 18.04
N ARG A 365 -16.71 -2.23 19.18
CA ARG A 365 -16.05 -3.56 19.23
C ARG A 365 -16.86 -4.66 18.54
N LEU A 366 -18.16 -4.46 18.37
CA LEU A 366 -19.06 -5.31 17.58
C LEU A 366 -19.21 -4.82 16.12
N ARG A 367 -18.37 -3.88 15.68
CA ARG A 367 -18.27 -3.34 14.31
C ARG A 367 -19.56 -2.71 13.79
N PHE A 368 -20.42 -2.23 14.69
CA PHE A 368 -21.76 -1.71 14.36
C PHE A 368 -22.60 -2.68 13.51
N SER A 369 -22.35 -3.99 13.65
CA SER A 369 -23.05 -5.05 12.91
C SER A 369 -24.31 -5.50 13.65
N PRO A 370 -25.51 -5.44 13.03
CA PRO A 370 -26.75 -5.92 13.63
C PRO A 370 -26.66 -7.36 14.14
N LEU A 371 -26.07 -8.26 13.35
CA LEU A 371 -25.89 -9.66 13.74
C LEU A 371 -24.99 -9.79 14.97
N ALA A 372 -23.85 -9.08 14.99
CA ALA A 372 -22.92 -9.12 16.11
C ALA A 372 -23.55 -8.59 17.41
N ILE A 373 -24.35 -7.53 17.31
CA ILE A 373 -25.08 -6.94 18.44
C ILE A 373 -26.10 -7.92 19.01
N ARG A 374 -26.90 -8.55 18.15
CA ARG A 374 -27.89 -9.55 18.58
C ARG A 374 -27.22 -10.78 19.19
N TRP A 375 -26.20 -11.32 18.54
CA TRP A 375 -25.42 -12.44 19.07
C TRP A 375 -24.85 -12.12 20.45
N PHE A 376 -24.21 -10.94 20.62
CA PHE A 376 -23.68 -10.50 21.90
C PHE A 376 -24.75 -10.44 23.00
N THR A 377 -25.92 -9.87 22.72
CA THR A 377 -27.02 -9.82 23.70
C THR A 377 -27.52 -11.21 24.07
N LEU A 378 -27.68 -12.12 23.10
CA LEU A 378 -28.13 -13.50 23.33
C LEU A 378 -27.09 -14.32 24.13
N SER A 379 -25.80 -14.10 23.90
CA SER A 379 -24.74 -14.74 24.69
C SER A 379 -24.77 -14.30 26.15
N VAL A 380 -25.00 -13.01 26.41
CA VAL A 380 -25.13 -12.48 27.77
C VAL A 380 -26.41 -12.98 28.44
N GLU A 381 -27.52 -13.09 27.70
CA GLU A 381 -28.76 -13.71 28.16
C GLU A 381 -28.53 -15.18 28.58
N ALA A 382 -27.73 -15.93 27.81
CA ALA A 382 -27.35 -17.31 28.11
C ALA A 382 -26.36 -17.46 29.29
N GLY A 383 -26.00 -16.35 29.96
CA GLY A 383 -25.12 -16.35 31.14
C GLY A 383 -23.63 -16.30 30.84
N VAL A 384 -23.24 -16.03 29.58
CA VAL A 384 -21.84 -15.83 29.20
C VAL A 384 -21.39 -14.43 29.64
N ASP A 385 -20.18 -14.33 30.18
CA ASP A 385 -19.63 -13.04 30.57
C ASP A 385 -19.54 -12.06 29.37
N PRO A 386 -20.02 -10.81 29.51
CA PRO A 386 -19.99 -9.84 28.42
C PRO A 386 -18.56 -9.53 27.92
N LEU A 387 -17.57 -9.48 28.82
CA LEU A 387 -16.20 -9.13 28.43
C LEU A 387 -15.52 -10.28 27.69
N THR A 388 -15.80 -11.54 28.05
CA THR A 388 -15.31 -12.71 27.31
C THR A 388 -15.94 -12.77 25.92
N THR A 389 -17.24 -12.51 25.79
CA THR A 389 -17.97 -12.52 24.51
C THR A 389 -17.45 -11.47 23.53
N ILE A 390 -17.09 -10.27 24.01
CA ILE A 390 -16.50 -9.24 23.14
C ILE A 390 -15.03 -9.59 22.79
N ARG A 391 -14.32 -10.33 23.66
CA ARG A 391 -12.92 -10.75 23.43
C ARG A 391 -12.80 -11.96 22.49
N ASP A 392 -13.72 -12.93 22.57
CA ASP A 392 -13.70 -14.15 21.78
C ASP A 392 -14.91 -14.20 20.84
N GLN A 393 -14.70 -13.70 19.62
CA GLN A 393 -15.73 -13.64 18.56
C GLN A 393 -15.48 -14.68 17.45
N LYS A 394 -14.65 -15.70 17.71
CA LYS A 394 -14.19 -16.64 16.67
C LYS A 394 -15.34 -17.29 15.92
N GLU A 395 -16.34 -17.83 16.61
CA GLU A 395 -17.47 -18.52 15.96
C GLU A 395 -18.31 -17.60 15.06
N LEU A 396 -18.60 -16.38 15.53
CA LEU A 396 -19.31 -15.36 14.74
C LEU A 396 -18.54 -14.99 13.47
N LEU A 397 -17.21 -14.87 13.57
CA LEU A 397 -16.34 -14.48 12.46
C LEU A 397 -16.09 -15.63 11.48
N THR A 398 -15.94 -16.86 11.97
CA THR A 398 -15.90 -18.07 11.14
C THR A 398 -17.16 -18.15 10.29
N PHE A 399 -18.35 -17.95 10.87
CA PHE A 399 -19.61 -17.91 10.12
C PHE A 399 -19.64 -16.79 9.05
N CYS A 400 -19.02 -15.63 9.33
CA CYS A 400 -19.00 -14.50 8.40
C CYS A 400 -17.92 -14.59 7.31
N VAL A 401 -16.88 -15.41 7.46
CA VAL A 401 -15.69 -15.39 6.57
C VAL A 401 -15.40 -16.74 5.91
N ALA A 402 -15.72 -17.87 6.56
CA ALA A 402 -15.31 -19.20 6.10
C ALA A 402 -15.74 -19.52 4.66
N ASN A 403 -17.03 -19.35 4.34
CA ASN A 403 -17.56 -19.67 3.01
C ASN A 403 -16.93 -18.80 1.90
N VAL A 404 -16.67 -17.52 2.20
CA VAL A 404 -15.99 -16.62 1.25
C VAL A 404 -14.55 -17.08 1.07
N PHE A 405 -13.84 -17.38 2.16
CA PHE A 405 -12.44 -17.80 2.13
C PHE A 405 -12.24 -19.12 1.37
N GLU A 406 -13.14 -20.08 1.52
CA GLU A 406 -13.05 -21.38 0.84
C GLU A 406 -13.15 -21.24 -0.68
N GLN A 407 -14.05 -20.37 -1.16
CA GLN A 407 -14.30 -20.09 -2.58
C GLN A 407 -13.22 -19.23 -3.26
N LEU A 408 -12.27 -18.66 -2.50
CA LEU A 408 -11.21 -17.82 -3.07
C LEU A 408 -10.25 -18.60 -3.96
N SER A 409 -9.77 -17.92 -5.00
CA SER A 409 -8.67 -18.37 -5.85
C SER A 409 -7.37 -18.63 -5.04
N PRO A 410 -6.49 -19.52 -5.53
CA PRO A 410 -5.17 -19.73 -4.92
C PRO A 410 -4.36 -18.43 -4.78
N GLU A 411 -4.43 -17.54 -5.77
CA GLU A 411 -3.75 -16.26 -5.79
C GLU A 411 -4.29 -15.31 -4.70
N ALA A 412 -5.61 -15.30 -4.49
CA ALA A 412 -6.24 -14.53 -3.42
C ALA A 412 -5.86 -15.06 -2.02
N LYS A 413 -5.73 -16.38 -1.86
CA LYS A 413 -5.26 -17.01 -0.61
C LYS A 413 -3.78 -16.69 -0.33
N ASP A 414 -2.93 -16.68 -1.36
CA ASP A 414 -1.53 -16.26 -1.24
C ASP A 414 -1.43 -14.78 -0.83
N LEU A 415 -2.23 -13.89 -1.43
CA LEU A 415 -2.26 -12.47 -1.08
C LEU A 415 -2.78 -12.24 0.35
N ILE A 416 -3.83 -12.93 0.79
CA ILE A 416 -4.29 -12.91 2.20
C ILE A 416 -3.14 -13.25 3.14
N THR A 417 -2.40 -14.32 2.81
CA THR A 417 -1.30 -14.80 3.63
C THR A 417 -0.20 -13.75 3.76
N ILE A 418 0.18 -13.12 2.65
CA ILE A 418 1.17 -12.02 2.62
C ILE A 418 0.70 -10.84 3.47
N ILE A 419 -0.51 -10.32 3.20
CA ILE A 419 -1.06 -9.17 3.91
C ILE A 419 -1.22 -9.45 5.40
N ARG A 420 -1.59 -10.69 5.77
CA ARG A 420 -1.76 -11.07 7.18
C ARG A 420 -0.44 -11.20 7.92
N VAL A 421 0.62 -11.70 7.27
CA VAL A 421 1.96 -11.79 7.85
C VAL A 421 2.58 -10.41 8.07
N LEU A 422 2.34 -9.46 7.15
CA LEU A 422 2.78 -8.08 7.27
C LEU A 422 1.94 -7.27 8.28
N ASP A 423 0.65 -7.58 8.39
CA ASP A 423 -0.36 -6.98 9.28
C ASP A 423 -0.43 -5.44 9.23
N ARG A 424 -0.25 -4.86 8.05
CA ARG A 424 -0.33 -3.41 7.80
C ARG A 424 -0.83 -3.12 6.40
N SER A 425 -1.20 -1.87 6.16
CA SER A 425 -1.58 -1.40 4.83
C SER A 425 -0.35 -1.06 3.98
N ALA A 426 -0.29 -1.58 2.76
CA ALA A 426 0.80 -1.35 1.81
C ALA A 426 0.27 -1.19 0.38
N PRO A 427 0.95 -0.41 -0.50
CA PRO A 427 0.64 -0.38 -1.92
C PRO A 427 0.91 -1.74 -2.56
N LEU A 428 0.18 -2.04 -3.64
CA LEU A 428 0.31 -3.30 -4.38
C LEU A 428 1.73 -3.55 -4.88
N ASP A 429 2.43 -2.50 -5.31
CA ASP A 429 3.79 -2.56 -5.86
C ASP A 429 4.80 -3.00 -4.79
N GLU A 430 4.63 -2.52 -3.56
CA GLU A 430 5.43 -2.96 -2.41
C GLU A 430 5.16 -4.43 -2.08
N LEU A 431 3.90 -4.87 -2.12
CA LEU A 431 3.55 -6.27 -1.88
C LEU A 431 4.09 -7.19 -2.97
N ALA A 432 4.04 -6.77 -4.23
CA ALA A 432 4.64 -7.48 -5.37
C ALA A 432 6.14 -7.68 -5.16
N LEU A 433 6.85 -6.61 -4.79
CA LEU A 433 8.28 -6.64 -4.49
C LEU A 433 8.63 -7.55 -3.30
N LEU A 434 7.89 -7.45 -2.19
CA LEU A 434 8.14 -8.22 -0.98
C LEU A 434 7.81 -9.70 -1.14
N ALA A 435 6.80 -10.03 -1.94
CA ALA A 435 6.39 -11.40 -2.22
C ALA A 435 7.19 -12.04 -3.36
N ASP A 436 7.80 -11.24 -4.25
CA ASP A 436 8.36 -11.66 -5.55
C ASP A 436 7.26 -12.28 -6.44
N LEU A 437 6.17 -11.53 -6.61
CA LEU A 437 5.01 -11.90 -7.40
C LEU A 437 4.70 -10.85 -8.47
N GLU A 438 4.09 -11.29 -9.57
CA GLU A 438 3.62 -10.44 -10.66
C GLU A 438 2.50 -9.49 -10.20
N ILE A 439 2.61 -8.22 -10.57
CA ILE A 439 1.67 -7.18 -10.12
C ILE A 439 0.25 -7.40 -10.65
N ASP A 440 0.11 -7.92 -11.87
CA ASP A 440 -1.20 -8.20 -12.50
C ASP A 440 -1.93 -9.36 -11.83
N GLN A 441 -1.19 -10.32 -11.27
CA GLN A 441 -1.78 -11.40 -10.48
C GLN A 441 -2.30 -10.85 -9.15
N LEU A 442 -1.48 -10.03 -8.47
CA LEU A 442 -1.87 -9.40 -7.21
C LEU A 442 -3.04 -8.43 -7.38
N ARG A 443 -3.13 -7.69 -8.49
CA ARG A 443 -4.24 -6.78 -8.78
C ARG A 443 -5.56 -7.54 -8.92
N ARG A 444 -5.56 -8.67 -9.62
CA ARG A 444 -6.74 -9.55 -9.75
C ARG A 444 -7.16 -10.14 -8.40
N ALA A 445 -6.19 -10.65 -7.64
CA ALA A 445 -6.41 -11.16 -6.28
C ALA A 445 -6.99 -10.08 -5.35
N ALA A 446 -6.44 -8.86 -5.38
CA ALA A 446 -6.94 -7.75 -4.56
C ALA A 446 -8.38 -7.37 -4.93
N GLN A 447 -8.75 -7.36 -6.22
CA GLN A 447 -10.13 -7.12 -6.64
C GLN A 447 -11.09 -8.20 -6.12
N GLU A 448 -10.69 -9.46 -6.16
CA GLU A 448 -11.47 -10.58 -5.61
C GLU A 448 -11.65 -10.44 -4.09
N LEU A 449 -10.57 -10.19 -3.35
CA LEU A 449 -10.61 -9.97 -1.91
C LEU A 449 -11.43 -8.74 -1.52
N SER A 450 -11.41 -7.69 -2.34
CA SER A 450 -12.24 -6.51 -2.16
C SER A 450 -13.72 -6.82 -2.33
N ARG A 451 -14.09 -7.68 -3.28
CA ARG A 451 -15.48 -8.13 -3.47
C ARG A 451 -15.97 -8.87 -2.23
N GLY A 452 -15.12 -9.70 -1.62
CA GLY A 452 -15.40 -10.41 -0.37
C GLY A 452 -15.26 -9.56 0.91
N SER A 453 -14.96 -8.26 0.82
CA SER A 453 -14.67 -7.38 1.97
C SER A 453 -13.58 -7.90 2.93
N LEU A 454 -12.61 -8.67 2.42
CA LEU A 454 -11.51 -9.24 3.21
C LEU A 454 -10.31 -8.30 3.33
N ILE A 455 -10.22 -7.31 2.45
CA ILE A 455 -9.21 -6.26 2.49
C ILE A 455 -9.86 -4.88 2.59
N THR A 456 -9.14 -3.93 3.18
CA THR A 456 -9.52 -2.52 3.23
C THR A 456 -8.62 -1.71 2.31
N TYR A 457 -9.22 -0.74 1.62
CA TYR A 457 -8.47 0.30 0.91
C TYR A 457 -8.34 1.51 1.82
N GLY A 458 -7.10 1.94 2.04
CA GLY A 458 -6.78 3.21 2.69
C GLY A 458 -6.25 4.21 1.67
N SER A 459 -6.59 5.48 1.86
CA SER A 459 -5.85 6.59 1.24
C SER A 459 -4.53 6.80 1.98
N ASP A 460 -3.51 7.23 1.25
CA ASP A 460 -2.24 7.59 1.86
C ASP A 460 -2.40 8.85 2.72
N ALA A 461 -1.82 8.87 3.93
CA ALA A 461 -1.89 10.03 4.83
C ALA A 461 -1.20 11.28 4.23
N SER A 462 -0.33 11.06 3.26
CA SER A 462 0.46 12.05 2.51
C SER A 462 -0.29 12.65 1.31
N GLY A 463 -1.53 12.21 1.04
CA GLY A 463 -2.31 12.66 -0.13
C GLY A 463 -1.93 12.00 -1.46
N GLY A 464 -1.15 10.91 -1.43
CA GLY A 464 -0.82 10.13 -2.61
C GLY A 464 -2.05 9.43 -3.23
N LEU A 465 -2.07 9.34 -4.56
CA LEU A 465 -3.12 8.66 -5.33
C LEU A 465 -3.04 7.12 -5.24
N ALA A 466 -1.95 6.58 -4.71
CA ALA A 466 -1.73 5.14 -4.60
C ALA A 466 -2.64 4.51 -3.53
N SER A 467 -3.53 3.62 -3.97
CA SER A 467 -4.43 2.89 -3.07
C SER A 467 -3.67 1.85 -2.26
N ARG A 468 -3.72 1.95 -0.93
CA ARG A 468 -3.05 1.00 -0.02
C ARG A 468 -4.03 -0.09 0.39
N ILE A 469 -3.60 -1.35 0.35
CA ILE A 469 -4.41 -2.49 0.79
C ILE A 469 -3.90 -3.04 2.11
N GLY A 470 -4.83 -3.34 3.03
CA GLY A 470 -4.53 -3.96 4.32
C GLY A 470 -5.57 -5.00 4.71
N PRO A 471 -5.32 -5.80 5.76
CA PRO A 471 -6.27 -6.82 6.18
C PRO A 471 -7.44 -6.18 6.90
N SER A 472 -8.68 -6.56 6.53
CA SER A 472 -9.88 -6.13 7.24
C SER A 472 -9.90 -6.70 8.66
N LEU A 473 -10.68 -6.08 9.56
CA LEU A 473 -10.82 -6.58 10.93
C LEU A 473 -11.38 -8.02 10.96
N ALA A 474 -12.28 -8.34 10.03
CA ALA A 474 -12.82 -9.69 9.89
C ALA A 474 -11.72 -10.70 9.51
N LEU A 475 -10.86 -10.34 8.56
CA LEU A 475 -9.74 -11.19 8.14
C LEU A 475 -8.72 -11.41 9.28
N ARG A 476 -8.37 -10.35 10.01
CA ARG A 476 -7.39 -10.43 11.11
C ARG A 476 -7.79 -11.40 12.22
N ALA A 477 -9.09 -11.50 12.47
CA ALA A 477 -9.64 -12.31 13.53
C ALA A 477 -9.98 -13.74 13.07
N PHE A 478 -10.29 -13.95 11.78
CA PHE A 478 -10.46 -15.28 11.18
C PHE A 478 -9.12 -16.03 11.04
N LEU A 479 -8.06 -15.35 10.58
CA LEU A 479 -6.72 -15.91 10.42
C LEU A 479 -5.75 -15.24 11.39
N PRO A 480 -5.51 -15.78 12.61
CA PRO A 480 -4.50 -15.26 13.52
C PRO A 480 -3.12 -15.25 12.86
N ARG A 481 -2.23 -14.33 13.26
CA ARG A 481 -0.91 -14.24 12.65
C ARG A 481 -0.06 -15.48 12.98
N GLU A 482 -0.27 -16.04 14.15
CA GLU A 482 0.44 -17.20 14.71
C GLU A 482 0.12 -18.50 13.95
N SER A 483 -0.99 -18.57 13.20
CA SER A 483 -1.31 -19.75 12.38
C SER A 483 -0.59 -19.77 11.03
N MET A 484 0.18 -18.74 10.70
CA MET A 484 0.78 -18.53 9.37
C MET A 484 2.28 -18.82 9.35
N GLU A 485 2.80 -19.70 10.20
CA GLU A 485 4.24 -20.01 10.23
C GLU A 485 4.64 -20.93 9.06
N SER A 486 5.47 -20.42 8.13
CA SER A 486 6.13 -21.21 7.09
C SER A 486 7.50 -20.62 6.70
N GLU A 487 8.38 -21.45 6.12
CA GLU A 487 9.71 -21.02 5.66
C GLU A 487 9.63 -19.91 4.58
N ARG A 488 8.65 -20.00 3.67
CA ARG A 488 8.36 -18.96 2.66
C ARG A 488 8.03 -17.61 3.32
N LEU A 489 7.31 -17.63 4.44
CA LEU A 489 6.86 -16.44 5.15
C LEU A 489 7.95 -15.84 6.05
N ALA A 490 8.84 -16.66 6.60
CA ALA A 490 10.06 -16.18 7.26
C ALA A 490 10.96 -15.40 6.28
N GLY A 491 11.09 -15.90 5.03
CA GLY A 491 11.79 -15.19 3.96
C GLY A 491 11.16 -13.84 3.60
N LEU A 492 9.84 -13.73 3.66
CA LEU A 492 9.10 -12.49 3.44
C LEU A 492 9.34 -11.46 4.56
N LEU A 493 9.27 -11.87 5.82
CA LEU A 493 9.54 -10.99 6.97
C LEU A 493 10.98 -10.47 6.98
N LYS A 494 11.94 -11.31 6.55
CA LYS A 494 13.33 -10.87 6.35
C LYS A 494 13.42 -9.80 5.26
N ARG A 495 12.79 -10.02 4.10
CA ARG A 495 12.72 -9.03 3.01
C ARG A 495 12.07 -7.72 3.47
N GLU A 496 10.99 -7.77 4.25
CA GLU A 496 10.37 -6.58 4.83
C GLU A 496 11.32 -5.82 5.76
N THR A 497 12.03 -6.54 6.63
CA THR A 497 13.01 -5.92 7.54
C THR A 497 14.12 -5.22 6.76
N ASP A 498 14.65 -5.87 5.72
CA ASP A 498 15.69 -5.30 4.86
C ASP A 498 15.16 -4.09 4.06
N TYR A 499 13.92 -4.16 3.59
CA TYR A 499 13.24 -3.06 2.91
C TYR A 499 13.11 -1.82 3.81
N ARG A 500 12.59 -1.98 5.03
CA ARG A 500 12.42 -0.88 5.99
C ARG A 500 13.76 -0.25 6.39
N LYS A 501 14.77 -1.07 6.70
CA LYS A 501 16.12 -0.57 7.01
C LYS A 501 16.74 0.20 5.84
N SER A 502 16.46 -0.23 4.60
CA SER A 502 16.92 0.48 3.41
C SER A 502 16.22 1.83 3.24
N ALA A 503 14.92 1.91 3.49
CA ALA A 503 14.15 3.15 3.44
C ALA A 503 14.59 4.15 4.52
N GLU A 504 14.77 3.68 5.77
CA GLU A 504 15.29 4.51 6.87
C GLU A 504 16.66 5.12 6.54
N ARG A 505 17.59 4.32 6.02
CA ARG A 505 18.92 4.81 5.60
C ARG A 505 18.86 5.84 4.48
N ARG A 506 17.95 5.67 3.51
CA ARG A 506 17.76 6.65 2.44
C ARG A 506 17.22 7.97 3.01
N ARG A 507 16.20 7.91 3.85
CA ARG A 507 15.66 9.12 4.52
C ARG A 507 16.72 9.85 5.35
N GLU A 508 17.57 9.11 6.07
CA GLU A 508 18.71 9.71 6.77
C GLU A 508 19.70 10.39 5.82
N ASN A 509 20.05 9.75 4.69
CA ASN A 509 20.94 10.33 3.69
C ASN A 509 20.35 11.57 3.00
N ASP A 510 19.07 11.51 2.64
CA ASP A 510 18.33 12.60 1.99
C ASP A 510 18.20 13.79 2.94
N SER A 511 17.93 13.56 4.23
CA SER A 511 17.93 14.62 5.25
C SER A 511 19.29 15.31 5.43
N ARG A 512 20.37 14.57 5.16
CA ARG A 512 21.75 15.09 5.15
C ARG A 512 22.17 15.62 3.78
N ARG A 513 21.28 15.59 2.78
CA ARG A 513 21.55 15.95 1.37
C ARG A 513 22.80 15.27 0.82
N SER A 514 22.98 13.99 1.17
CA SER A 514 24.18 13.25 0.81
C SER A 514 24.15 12.81 -0.65
N LEU A 515 25.08 13.34 -1.46
CA LEU A 515 25.29 12.93 -2.85
C LEU A 515 26.22 11.70 -2.97
N ALA A 516 26.22 10.83 -1.95
CA ALA A 516 27.04 9.63 -1.98
C ALA A 516 26.64 8.72 -3.17
N PRO A 517 27.57 8.00 -3.80
CA PRO A 517 27.28 7.16 -4.98
C PRO A 517 26.20 6.08 -4.79
N TRP A 518 25.90 5.70 -3.56
CA TRP A 518 24.93 4.66 -3.20
C TRP A 518 23.58 5.22 -2.74
N ASN A 519 23.40 6.54 -2.77
CA ASN A 519 22.13 7.17 -2.42
C ASN A 519 21.16 7.17 -3.62
N VAL A 520 19.87 7.07 -3.31
CA VAL A 520 18.75 7.12 -4.25
C VAL A 520 17.70 8.01 -3.62
N PHE A 521 17.37 9.12 -4.29
CA PHE A 521 16.50 10.17 -3.77
C PHE A 521 15.04 9.87 -4.12
N THR A 522 14.15 9.84 -3.13
CA THR A 522 12.71 9.60 -3.36
C THR A 522 11.92 10.91 -3.32
N ARG A 523 10.91 11.06 -4.19
CA ARG A 523 9.97 12.20 -4.17
C ARG A 523 8.84 11.99 -3.16
N GLY A 524 8.50 10.72 -2.90
CA GLY A 524 7.47 10.30 -1.97
C GLY A 524 7.43 8.78 -1.81
N ASP A 525 6.41 8.29 -1.09
CA ASP A 525 6.26 6.87 -0.76
C ASP A 525 6.08 5.96 -2.00
N GLU A 526 5.61 6.50 -3.12
CA GLU A 526 5.43 5.79 -4.40
C GLU A 526 6.75 5.41 -5.09
N ASP A 527 7.83 6.13 -4.79
CA ASP A 527 9.16 5.84 -5.34
C ASP A 527 9.90 4.75 -4.52
N GLU A 528 9.46 4.45 -3.28
CA GLU A 528 10.19 3.57 -2.35
C GLU A 528 10.43 2.13 -2.87
N PRO A 529 9.47 1.46 -3.52
CA PRO A 529 9.71 0.14 -4.12
C PRO A 529 10.80 0.17 -5.20
N ALA A 530 10.73 1.15 -6.12
CA ALA A 530 11.74 1.33 -7.16
C ALA A 530 13.10 1.71 -6.56
N ALA A 531 13.13 2.64 -5.60
CA ALA A 531 14.35 3.07 -4.92
C ALA A 531 15.06 1.94 -4.16
N TYR A 532 14.32 0.97 -3.63
CA TYR A 532 14.91 -0.24 -3.04
C TYR A 532 15.65 -1.10 -4.08
N LEU A 533 15.06 -1.31 -5.25
CA LEU A 533 15.69 -2.04 -6.34
C LEU A 533 16.91 -1.29 -6.90
N LEU A 534 16.82 0.03 -7.06
CA LEU A 534 17.93 0.87 -7.51
C LEU A 534 19.10 0.85 -6.53
N HIS A 535 18.84 0.89 -5.22
CA HIS A 535 19.91 0.74 -4.22
C HIS A 535 20.60 -0.63 -4.33
N LYS A 536 19.84 -1.71 -4.53
CA LYS A 536 20.42 -3.03 -4.81
C LYS A 536 21.24 -3.05 -6.10
N ALA A 537 20.80 -2.35 -7.16
CA ALA A 537 21.53 -2.22 -8.41
C ALA A 537 22.89 -1.53 -8.21
N LEU A 538 22.93 -0.45 -7.41
CA LEU A 538 24.18 0.23 -7.05
C LEU A 538 25.13 -0.68 -6.26
N VAL A 539 24.60 -1.51 -5.35
CA VAL A 539 25.38 -2.50 -4.60
C VAL A 539 25.94 -3.60 -5.53
N ALA A 540 25.14 -4.09 -6.49
CA ALA A 540 25.57 -5.06 -7.48
C ALA A 540 26.66 -4.49 -8.42
N SER A 541 26.49 -3.25 -8.88
CA SER A 541 27.48 -2.52 -9.69
C SER A 541 28.81 -2.33 -8.95
N LYS A 542 28.78 -1.99 -7.66
CA LYS A 542 30.00 -1.93 -6.83
C LYS A 542 30.76 -3.27 -6.77
N ARG A 543 30.04 -4.39 -6.86
CA ARG A 543 30.59 -5.75 -6.92
C ARG A 543 30.94 -6.19 -8.35
N LYS A 544 30.88 -5.28 -9.33
CA LYS A 544 31.09 -5.52 -10.77
C LYS A 544 30.11 -6.53 -11.39
N LYS A 545 28.92 -6.69 -10.80
CA LYS A 545 27.84 -7.53 -11.32
C LYS A 545 26.87 -6.69 -12.15
N TYR A 546 27.29 -6.29 -13.34
CA TYR A 546 26.55 -5.32 -14.14
C TYR A 546 25.24 -5.89 -14.72
N GLU A 547 25.22 -7.15 -15.17
CA GLU A 547 23.99 -7.79 -15.65
C GLU A 547 22.89 -7.84 -14.58
N GLU A 548 23.25 -8.21 -13.35
CA GLU A 548 22.33 -8.18 -12.19
C GLU A 548 21.83 -6.75 -11.91
N ALA A 549 22.72 -5.76 -12.00
CA ALA A 549 22.37 -4.36 -11.81
C ALA A 549 21.37 -3.87 -12.88
N PHE A 550 21.59 -4.19 -14.16
CA PHE A 550 20.68 -3.82 -15.25
C PHE A 550 19.31 -4.51 -15.16
N ALA A 551 19.28 -5.78 -14.71
CA ALA A 551 18.02 -6.47 -14.44
C ALA A 551 17.23 -5.78 -13.32
N LEU A 552 17.91 -5.31 -12.27
CA LEU A 552 17.29 -4.59 -11.15
C LEU A 552 16.79 -3.20 -11.56
N THR A 553 17.53 -2.45 -12.38
CA THR A 553 17.06 -1.14 -12.89
C THR A 553 15.88 -1.30 -13.84
N SER A 554 15.84 -2.37 -14.64
CA SER A 554 14.70 -2.69 -15.52
C SER A 554 13.44 -2.97 -14.70
N LYS A 555 13.54 -3.81 -13.66
CA LYS A 555 12.43 -4.06 -12.72
C LYS A 555 11.98 -2.79 -11.99
N ALA A 556 12.91 -1.91 -11.61
CA ALA A 556 12.57 -0.63 -10.99
C ALA A 556 11.77 0.27 -11.95
N ARG A 557 12.14 0.29 -13.24
CA ARG A 557 11.44 1.03 -14.29
C ARG A 557 10.04 0.50 -14.56
N GLU A 558 9.83 -0.82 -14.49
CA GLU A 558 8.49 -1.42 -14.61
C GLU A 558 7.54 -0.97 -13.49
N LEU A 559 8.04 -0.78 -12.27
CA LEU A 559 7.24 -0.32 -11.13
C LEU A 559 6.89 1.18 -11.24
N ASN A 560 7.84 2.01 -11.67
CA ASN A 560 7.64 3.47 -11.73
C ASN A 560 8.43 4.09 -12.90
N PRO A 561 7.86 4.15 -14.12
CA PRO A 561 8.58 4.58 -15.33
C PRO A 561 9.06 6.05 -15.32
N GLU A 562 8.31 6.93 -14.66
CA GLU A 562 8.55 8.38 -14.60
C GLU A 562 9.59 8.76 -13.53
N PHE A 563 10.10 7.80 -12.76
CA PHE A 563 11.08 8.07 -11.73
C PHE A 563 12.47 8.33 -12.33
N TYR A 564 12.91 9.60 -12.30
CA TYR A 564 14.18 10.06 -12.89
C TYR A 564 15.42 9.29 -12.40
N GLU A 565 15.37 8.78 -11.16
CA GLU A 565 16.43 7.97 -10.57
C GLU A 565 16.68 6.66 -11.31
N ASN A 566 15.67 6.10 -12.00
CA ASN A 566 15.87 4.90 -12.82
C ASN A 566 16.96 5.12 -13.86
N ASP A 567 16.87 6.24 -14.59
CA ASP A 567 17.80 6.56 -15.67
C ASP A 567 19.13 7.04 -15.09
N ARG A 568 19.13 7.83 -14.00
CA ARG A 568 20.37 8.26 -13.32
C ARG A 568 21.19 7.08 -12.80
N VAL A 569 20.54 6.11 -12.13
CA VAL A 569 21.21 4.93 -11.59
C VAL A 569 21.66 4.01 -12.71
N GLU A 570 20.84 3.77 -13.72
CA GLU A 570 21.24 2.99 -14.89
C GLU A 570 22.44 3.64 -15.60
N ALA A 571 22.47 4.97 -15.74
CA ALA A 571 23.60 5.71 -16.29
C ALA A 571 24.87 5.52 -15.45
N PHE A 572 24.75 5.55 -14.12
CA PHE A 572 25.87 5.30 -13.22
C PHE A 572 26.41 3.87 -13.36
N VAL A 573 25.52 2.88 -13.49
CA VAL A 573 25.88 1.47 -13.75
C VAL A 573 26.55 1.31 -15.11
N ALA A 574 25.99 1.90 -16.17
CA ALA A 574 26.52 1.89 -17.53
C ALA A 574 27.92 2.53 -17.59
N SER A 575 28.10 3.68 -16.95
CA SER A 575 29.42 4.32 -16.82
C SER A 575 30.43 3.42 -16.13
N ALA A 576 30.03 2.69 -15.08
CA ALA A 576 30.91 1.77 -14.37
C ALA A 576 31.21 0.48 -15.16
N ALA A 577 30.34 0.11 -16.08
CA ALA A 577 30.52 -1.02 -17.01
C ALA A 577 31.38 -0.67 -18.24
N GLY A 578 31.71 0.61 -18.43
CA GLY A 578 32.48 1.10 -19.59
C GLY A 578 31.62 1.53 -20.78
N GLU A 579 30.30 1.57 -20.64
CA GLU A 579 29.35 1.99 -21.68
C GLU A 579 29.16 3.52 -21.65
N ALA A 580 30.22 4.26 -21.96
CA ALA A 580 30.27 5.71 -21.72
C ALA A 580 29.21 6.50 -22.51
N THR A 581 29.01 6.22 -23.79
CA THR A 581 28.02 6.92 -24.62
C THR A 581 26.59 6.66 -24.17
N ARG A 582 26.25 5.41 -23.84
CA ARG A 582 24.93 5.04 -23.30
C ARG A 582 24.65 5.77 -21.99
N ALA A 583 25.65 5.91 -21.11
CA ALA A 583 25.50 6.64 -19.86
C ALA A 583 25.14 8.12 -20.09
N VAL A 584 25.69 8.77 -21.13
CA VAL A 584 25.33 10.14 -21.51
C VAL A 584 23.85 10.26 -21.88
N ASP A 585 23.36 9.35 -22.73
CA ASP A 585 21.95 9.35 -23.15
C ASP A 585 21.01 9.13 -21.96
N LEU A 586 21.36 8.20 -21.06
CA LEU A 586 20.59 7.93 -19.84
C LEU A 586 20.61 9.12 -18.87
N TYR A 587 21.74 9.79 -18.67
CA TYR A 587 21.78 11.00 -17.82
C TYR A 587 20.95 12.15 -18.40
N ARG A 588 20.90 12.30 -19.73
CA ARG A 588 20.02 13.28 -20.40
C ARG A 588 18.55 12.91 -20.20
N GLY A 589 18.18 11.64 -20.39
CA GLY A 589 16.83 11.16 -20.11
C GLY A 589 16.41 11.38 -18.65
N ALA A 590 17.33 11.18 -17.70
CA ALA A 590 17.10 11.48 -16.29
C ALA A 590 16.79 12.98 -16.07
N LEU A 591 17.55 13.89 -16.70
CA LEU A 591 17.31 15.33 -16.62
C LEU A 591 15.96 15.75 -17.21
N GLU A 592 15.51 15.11 -18.29
CA GLU A 592 14.20 15.37 -18.91
C GLU A 592 13.04 14.99 -17.98
N LYS A 593 13.22 13.96 -17.14
CA LYS A 593 12.23 13.48 -16.15
C LYS A 593 12.30 14.21 -14.80
N CYS A 594 13.21 15.17 -14.62
CA CYS A 594 13.33 15.89 -13.37
C CYS A 594 12.30 17.03 -13.26
N ASP A 595 11.42 16.90 -12.27
CA ASP A 595 10.32 17.84 -11.99
C ASP A 595 10.72 19.01 -11.09
N THR A 596 11.86 18.92 -10.40
CA THR A 596 12.31 19.90 -9.40
C THR A 596 13.75 20.36 -9.64
N ASP A 597 14.10 21.56 -9.18
CA ASP A 597 15.48 22.04 -9.24
C ASP A 597 16.43 21.14 -8.42
N GLU A 598 15.95 20.56 -7.33
CA GLU A 598 16.71 19.62 -6.51
C GLU A 598 17.04 18.33 -7.28
N SER A 599 16.05 17.71 -7.91
CA SER A 599 16.29 16.49 -8.72
C SER A 599 17.23 16.75 -9.90
N ARG A 600 17.11 17.92 -10.56
CA ARG A 600 18.06 18.34 -11.61
C ARG A 600 19.47 18.51 -11.06
N ALA A 601 19.62 19.13 -9.90
CA ALA A 601 20.92 19.32 -9.23
C ALA A 601 21.56 17.97 -8.87
N VAL A 602 20.78 17.00 -8.36
CA VAL A 602 21.24 15.64 -8.08
C VAL A 602 21.80 15.00 -9.35
N VAL A 603 21.00 14.93 -10.42
CA VAL A 603 21.42 14.30 -11.68
C VAL A 603 22.66 14.99 -12.26
N SER A 604 22.69 16.33 -12.21
CA SER A 604 23.80 17.14 -12.71
C SER A 604 25.13 16.80 -12.03
N HIS A 605 25.12 16.55 -10.72
CA HIS A 605 26.33 16.15 -9.99
C HIS A 605 26.94 14.84 -10.52
N TYR A 606 26.10 13.81 -10.66
CA TYR A 606 26.57 12.51 -11.15
C TYR A 606 26.98 12.59 -12.62
N PHE A 607 26.24 13.35 -13.42
CA PHE A 607 26.53 13.53 -14.84
C PHE A 607 27.85 14.29 -15.06
N ALA A 608 28.11 15.35 -14.30
CA ALA A 608 29.40 16.06 -14.31
C ALA A 608 30.56 15.11 -13.97
N GLY A 609 30.39 14.28 -12.95
CA GLY A 609 31.36 13.27 -12.57
C GLY A 609 31.65 12.25 -13.66
N HIS A 610 30.64 11.89 -14.48
CA HIS A 610 30.80 11.02 -15.64
C HIS A 610 31.49 11.73 -16.81
N LEU A 611 31.04 12.93 -17.16
CA LEU A 611 31.60 13.74 -18.25
C LEU A 611 33.11 13.97 -18.06
N ALA A 612 33.54 14.31 -16.86
CA ALA A 612 34.94 14.59 -16.61
C ALA A 612 35.83 13.34 -16.64
N ARG A 613 35.35 12.20 -16.13
CA ARG A 613 36.17 10.99 -15.96
C ARG A 613 36.11 10.01 -17.13
N ALA A 614 34.95 9.85 -17.76
CA ALA A 614 34.73 8.89 -18.84
C ALA A 614 34.71 9.54 -20.22
N MET A 615 34.14 10.75 -20.34
CA MET A 615 34.10 11.49 -21.62
C MET A 615 35.26 12.48 -21.79
N HIS A 616 35.99 12.79 -20.71
CA HIS A 616 37.03 13.80 -20.66
C HIS A 616 36.58 15.21 -21.10
N ASP A 617 35.29 15.52 -20.94
CA ASP A 617 34.70 16.84 -21.23
C ASP A 617 34.55 17.64 -19.93
N VAL A 618 35.66 18.25 -19.50
CA VAL A 618 35.74 19.03 -18.28
C VAL A 618 34.91 20.32 -18.34
N PRO A 619 34.91 21.12 -19.43
CA PRO A 619 34.10 22.34 -19.50
C PRO A 619 32.60 22.08 -19.35
N LEU A 620 32.08 21.03 -19.99
CA LEU A 620 30.67 20.67 -19.83
C LEU A 620 30.40 20.13 -18.42
N ALA A 621 31.33 19.37 -17.83
CA ALA A 621 31.21 18.92 -16.45
C ALA A 621 31.12 20.08 -15.45
N ILE A 622 31.92 21.15 -15.63
CA ILE A 622 31.86 22.37 -14.79
C ILE A 622 30.47 22.99 -14.85
N THR A 623 29.84 23.02 -16.04
CA THR A 623 28.50 23.59 -16.20
C THR A 623 27.47 22.87 -15.32
N TYR A 624 27.43 21.54 -15.39
CA TYR A 624 26.49 20.74 -14.60
C TYR A 624 26.83 20.74 -13.11
N GLU A 625 28.11 20.63 -12.73
CA GLU A 625 28.49 20.67 -11.31
C GLU A 625 28.23 22.04 -10.69
N SER A 626 28.36 23.12 -11.46
CA SER A 626 28.01 24.48 -11.02
C SER A 626 26.52 24.59 -10.67
N MET A 627 25.63 23.97 -11.47
CA MET A 627 24.20 23.89 -11.16
C MET A 627 23.95 23.14 -9.85
N SER A 628 24.63 22.00 -9.66
CA SER A 628 24.54 21.21 -8.43
C SER A 628 25.01 22.00 -7.20
N HIS A 629 26.19 22.62 -7.29
CA HIS A 629 26.79 23.38 -6.19
C HIS A 629 25.95 24.60 -5.80
N GLN A 630 25.37 25.32 -6.78
CA GLN A 630 24.48 26.46 -6.50
C GLN A 630 23.25 26.06 -5.67
N HIS A 631 22.72 24.86 -5.92
CA HIS A 631 21.55 24.34 -5.19
C HIS A 631 21.93 23.81 -3.80
N PHE A 632 22.91 22.89 -3.72
CA PHE A 632 23.23 22.18 -2.48
C PHE A 632 24.16 22.95 -1.55
N LYS A 633 25.17 23.65 -2.10
CA LYS A 633 26.22 24.36 -1.36
C LYS A 633 26.87 23.52 -0.26
N THR A 634 27.02 22.22 -0.51
CA THR A 634 27.65 21.30 0.44
C THR A 634 29.14 21.19 0.15
N LYS A 635 29.91 20.77 1.16
CA LYS A 635 31.33 20.42 1.03
C LYS A 635 31.59 19.41 -0.11
N GLU A 636 30.70 18.44 -0.33
CA GLU A 636 30.86 17.46 -1.41
C GLU A 636 30.83 18.14 -2.79
N THR A 637 29.84 19.02 -3.04
CA THR A 637 29.74 19.76 -4.31
C THR A 637 30.84 20.80 -4.48
N ALA A 638 31.29 21.43 -3.40
CA ALA A 638 32.40 22.38 -3.43
C ALA A 638 33.72 21.70 -3.83
N VAL A 639 34.03 20.54 -3.24
CA VAL A 639 35.21 19.75 -3.61
C VAL A 639 35.10 19.21 -5.04
N ALA A 640 33.92 18.76 -5.47
CA ALA A 640 33.71 18.28 -6.83
C ALA A 640 33.93 19.40 -7.86
N LEU A 641 33.26 20.54 -7.70
CA LEU A 641 33.41 21.69 -8.58
C LEU A 641 34.85 22.21 -8.57
N GLY A 642 35.45 22.35 -7.39
CA GLY A 642 36.82 22.81 -7.24
C GLY A 642 37.82 21.93 -7.98
N ASN A 643 37.68 20.60 -7.91
CA ASN A 643 38.51 19.68 -8.69
C ASN A 643 38.34 19.85 -10.20
N LEU A 644 37.11 20.06 -10.68
CA LEU A 644 36.85 20.28 -12.11
C LEU A 644 37.48 21.59 -12.61
N LEU A 645 37.36 22.68 -11.85
CA LEU A 645 38.00 23.96 -12.15
C LEU A 645 39.53 23.82 -12.18
N VAL A 646 40.12 23.08 -11.24
CA VAL A 646 41.56 22.76 -11.23
C VAL A 646 41.97 21.95 -12.46
N TRP A 647 41.13 21.01 -12.92
CA TRP A 647 41.40 20.25 -14.15
C TRP A 647 41.31 21.14 -15.40
N ASP A 648 40.48 22.18 -15.38
CA ASP A 648 40.38 23.21 -16.42
C ASP A 648 41.40 24.36 -16.25
N ARG A 649 42.35 24.22 -15.31
CA ARG A 649 43.41 25.19 -14.99
C ARG A 649 42.94 26.50 -14.38
N GLN A 650 41.72 26.55 -13.86
CA GLN A 650 41.16 27.65 -13.07
C GLN A 650 41.51 27.45 -11.58
N PHE A 651 42.80 27.46 -11.25
CA PHE A 651 43.29 27.03 -9.93
C PHE A 651 42.80 27.90 -8.78
N SER A 652 42.77 29.22 -8.93
CA SER A 652 42.37 30.13 -7.85
C SER A 652 40.92 29.93 -7.43
N GLU A 653 40.01 29.88 -8.40
CA GLU A 653 38.58 29.66 -8.16
C GLU A 653 38.34 28.26 -7.58
N GLY A 654 39.04 27.25 -8.13
CA GLY A 654 38.94 25.88 -7.64
C GLY A 654 39.43 25.71 -6.20
N GLN A 655 40.53 26.36 -5.82
CA GLN A 655 41.08 26.29 -4.47
C GLN A 655 40.17 26.97 -3.44
N ILE A 656 39.57 28.13 -3.76
CA ILE A 656 38.63 28.82 -2.86
C ILE A 656 37.49 27.87 -2.45
N LEU A 657 36.94 27.13 -3.41
CA LEU A 657 35.88 26.16 -3.12
C LEU A 657 36.39 24.98 -2.27
N ILE A 658 37.56 24.42 -2.59
CA ILE A 658 38.12 23.31 -1.81
C ILE A 658 38.46 23.75 -0.38
N GLU A 659 39.01 24.95 -0.20
CA GLU A 659 39.35 25.51 1.11
C GLU A 659 38.10 25.75 1.96
N SER A 660 37.04 26.34 1.39
CA SER A 660 35.75 26.46 2.09
C SER A 660 35.21 25.11 2.57
N ALA A 661 35.41 24.05 1.78
CA ALA A 661 34.97 22.70 2.14
C ALA A 661 35.81 22.08 3.27
N ILE A 662 37.05 22.53 3.49
CA ILE A 662 37.93 22.07 4.57
C ILE A 662 37.51 22.69 5.92
N GLU A 663 37.08 23.95 5.92
CA GLU A 663 36.62 24.65 7.14
C GLU A 663 35.39 23.98 7.77
N ASP A 664 34.48 23.47 6.92
CA ASP A 664 33.23 22.84 7.32
C ASP A 664 33.30 21.30 7.47
N ALA A 665 34.49 20.70 7.34
CA ALA A 665 34.65 19.25 7.29
C ALA A 665 35.51 18.68 8.43
N ASP A 666 34.99 17.58 9.01
CA ASP A 666 35.68 16.74 9.99
C ASP A 666 35.93 15.32 9.44
N GLY A 667 36.91 14.63 10.03
CA GLY A 667 37.22 13.23 9.75
C GLY A 667 37.50 12.94 8.28
N MET A 668 36.81 11.96 7.68
CA MET A 668 37.04 11.52 6.31
C MET A 668 36.75 12.61 5.26
N GLY A 669 35.76 13.47 5.49
CA GLY A 669 35.43 14.55 4.56
C GLY A 669 36.57 15.57 4.44
N ARG A 670 37.21 15.87 5.58
CA ARG A 670 38.39 16.73 5.64
C ARG A 670 39.57 16.13 4.90
N LEU A 671 39.85 14.85 5.09
CA LEU A 671 40.92 14.15 4.38
C LEU A 671 40.75 14.21 2.86
N ILE A 672 39.53 14.04 2.36
CA ILE A 672 39.22 14.13 0.92
C ILE A 672 39.49 15.55 0.41
N ALA A 673 39.01 16.58 1.11
CA ALA A 673 39.19 17.97 0.72
C ALA A 673 40.66 18.42 0.77
N VAL A 674 41.39 18.04 1.83
CA VAL A 674 42.84 18.29 1.95
C VAL A 674 43.61 17.58 0.84
N THR A 675 43.27 16.33 0.53
CA THR A 675 43.90 15.59 -0.58
C THR A 675 43.68 16.32 -1.91
N ALA A 676 42.47 16.82 -2.16
CA ALA A 676 42.16 17.62 -3.35
C ALA A 676 42.96 18.93 -3.39
N LEU A 677 43.12 19.61 -2.25
CA LEU A 677 43.91 20.85 -2.16
C LEU A 677 45.40 20.61 -2.46
N VAL A 678 45.99 19.54 -1.90
CA VAL A 678 47.38 19.14 -2.17
C VAL A 678 47.58 18.88 -3.66
N GLU A 679 46.67 18.13 -4.28
CA GLU A 679 46.72 17.84 -5.71
C GLU A 679 46.52 19.09 -6.57
N SER A 680 45.68 20.04 -6.13
CA SER A 680 45.53 21.35 -6.76
C SER A 680 46.83 22.14 -6.78
N TRP A 681 47.50 22.27 -5.63
CA TRP A 681 48.81 22.92 -5.53
C TRP A 681 49.85 22.24 -6.42
N ARG A 682 49.87 20.91 -6.44
CA ARG A 682 50.77 20.13 -7.30
C ARG A 682 50.51 20.43 -8.78
N ARG A 683 49.26 20.43 -9.24
CA ARG A 683 48.92 20.72 -10.64
C ARG A 683 49.23 22.15 -11.04
N TRP A 684 48.96 23.12 -10.16
CA TRP A 684 49.32 24.51 -10.41
C TRP A 684 50.84 24.67 -10.52
N SER A 685 51.59 24.02 -9.62
CA SER A 685 53.05 24.03 -9.68
C SER A 685 53.61 23.45 -10.98
N GLU A 686 52.97 22.41 -11.52
CA GLU A 686 53.35 21.78 -12.80
C GLU A 686 53.11 22.71 -13.99
N GLN A 687 52.02 23.48 -13.98
CA GLN A 687 51.80 24.51 -14.99
C GLN A 687 52.87 25.61 -14.92
N LEU A 688 53.14 26.14 -13.72
CA LEU A 688 54.17 27.18 -13.52
C LEU A 688 55.56 26.69 -13.95
N PHE A 689 55.86 25.42 -13.71
CA PHE A 689 57.09 24.78 -14.17
C PHE A 689 57.18 24.77 -15.70
N ASN A 690 56.09 24.41 -16.39
CA ASN A 690 56.02 24.42 -17.85
C ASN A 690 56.10 25.84 -18.44
N GLU A 691 55.70 26.86 -17.68
CA GLU A 691 55.87 28.29 -18.00
C GLU A 691 57.29 28.82 -17.66
N HIS A 692 58.22 27.95 -17.25
CA HIS A 692 59.58 28.30 -16.82
C HIS A 692 59.66 29.17 -15.56
N ARG A 693 58.60 29.23 -14.76
CA ARG A 693 58.55 29.96 -13.47
C ARG A 693 58.98 29.06 -12.31
N TYR A 694 60.23 28.60 -12.34
CA TYR A 694 60.74 27.54 -11.45
C TYR A 694 60.62 27.84 -9.96
N SER A 695 60.92 29.07 -9.53
CA SER A 695 60.79 29.47 -8.13
C SER A 695 59.34 29.45 -7.65
N ASP A 696 58.41 29.95 -8.46
CA ASP A 696 56.98 29.94 -8.10
C ASP A 696 56.45 28.51 -8.08
N ALA A 697 56.85 27.68 -9.04
CA ALA A 697 56.51 26.26 -9.10
C ALA A 697 56.98 25.52 -7.84
N TYR A 698 58.22 25.75 -7.41
CA TYR A 698 58.73 25.17 -6.16
C TYR A 698 57.90 25.60 -4.95
N GLU A 699 57.60 26.89 -4.80
CA GLU A 699 56.81 27.39 -3.66
C GLU A 699 55.40 26.80 -3.62
N HIS A 700 54.75 26.63 -4.77
CA HIS A 700 53.42 26.01 -4.86
C HIS A 700 53.48 24.52 -4.49
N ALA A 701 54.47 23.78 -5.01
CA ALA A 701 54.66 22.37 -4.67
C ALA A 701 54.97 22.18 -3.18
N ARG A 702 55.84 23.01 -2.61
CA ARG A 702 56.19 23.04 -1.18
C ARG A 702 54.97 23.38 -0.31
N THR A 703 54.13 24.31 -0.76
CA THR A 703 52.89 24.68 -0.06
C THR A 703 51.92 23.50 -0.02
N GLY A 704 51.69 22.84 -1.16
CA GLY A 704 50.89 21.60 -1.22
C GLY A 704 51.42 20.51 -0.29
N PHE A 705 52.74 20.26 -0.31
CA PHE A 705 53.38 19.32 0.62
C PHE A 705 53.14 19.71 2.09
N SER A 706 53.35 20.98 2.43
CA SER A 706 53.27 21.49 3.80
C SER A 706 51.84 21.38 4.37
N VAL A 707 50.82 21.62 3.53
CA VAL A 707 49.41 21.43 3.89
C VAL A 707 49.12 19.95 4.19
N GLY A 708 49.52 19.05 3.29
CA GLY A 708 49.19 17.63 3.44
C GLY A 708 49.98 16.92 4.54
N VAL A 709 51.27 17.24 4.74
CA VAL A 709 52.10 16.61 5.79
C VAL A 709 51.64 16.98 7.19
N ARG A 710 51.11 18.20 7.37
CA ARG A 710 50.50 18.65 8.63
C ARG A 710 49.29 17.81 8.99
N GLU A 711 48.44 17.50 8.01
CA GLU A 711 47.23 16.69 8.22
C GLU A 711 47.58 15.20 8.47
N LEU A 712 48.64 14.68 7.83
CA LEU A 712 49.14 13.32 8.08
C LEU A 712 49.70 13.11 9.50
N SER A 713 50.10 14.18 10.18
CA SER A 713 50.69 14.11 11.52
C SER A 713 49.71 13.64 12.63
N GLY A 714 48.45 13.35 12.27
CA GLY A 714 47.43 12.80 13.18
C GLY A 714 46.66 11.57 12.66
N LEU A 715 46.85 11.13 11.40
CA LEU A 715 46.04 10.08 10.74
C LEU A 715 46.86 9.30 9.69
N SER A 716 46.58 8.00 9.52
CA SER A 716 47.17 7.19 8.44
C SER A 716 46.20 7.05 7.26
N ASP A 717 46.37 7.88 6.23
CA ASP A 717 45.63 7.79 4.97
C ASP A 717 46.58 7.64 3.77
N ARG A 718 46.41 6.54 3.02
CA ARG A 718 47.30 6.21 1.88
C ARG A 718 47.14 7.15 0.69
N ARG A 719 45.95 7.72 0.47
CA ARG A 719 45.70 8.62 -0.68
C ARG A 719 46.33 9.97 -0.45
N LEU A 720 46.14 10.54 0.75
CA LEU A 720 46.78 11.77 1.16
C LEU A 720 48.30 11.59 1.20
N ALA A 721 48.81 10.49 1.78
CA ALA A 721 50.24 10.17 1.78
C ALA A 721 50.82 10.17 0.36
N ARG A 722 50.13 9.52 -0.59
CA ARG A 722 50.54 9.51 -2.00
C ARG A 722 50.58 10.92 -2.60
N ALA A 723 49.54 11.73 -2.38
CA ALA A 723 49.49 13.11 -2.88
C ALA A 723 50.61 13.99 -2.28
N VAL A 724 50.91 13.81 -0.99
CA VAL A 724 52.02 14.49 -0.30
C VAL A 724 53.37 14.09 -0.89
N VAL A 725 53.60 12.80 -1.15
CA VAL A 725 54.83 12.36 -1.82
C VAL A 725 54.91 12.91 -3.25
N ASP A 726 53.81 12.90 -4.01
CA ASP A 726 53.79 13.46 -5.36
C ASP A 726 54.09 14.98 -5.38
N ALA A 727 53.63 15.73 -4.38
CA ALA A 727 53.98 17.14 -4.19
C ALA A 727 55.47 17.32 -3.80
N LEU A 728 56.00 16.46 -2.92
CA LEU A 728 57.42 16.47 -2.54
C LEU A 728 58.32 16.15 -3.74
N VAL A 729 57.95 15.14 -4.54
CA VAL A 729 58.64 14.79 -5.79
C VAL A 729 58.67 15.98 -6.74
N ALA A 730 57.54 16.68 -6.91
CA ALA A 730 57.46 17.87 -7.74
C ALA A 730 58.40 18.97 -7.22
N ALA A 731 58.37 19.29 -5.93
CA ALA A 731 59.23 20.30 -5.32
C ALA A 731 60.72 19.99 -5.53
N VAL A 732 61.15 18.76 -5.25
CA VAL A 732 62.56 18.32 -5.45
C VAL A 732 62.97 18.40 -6.93
N ARG A 733 62.09 17.99 -7.85
CA ARG A 733 62.34 18.09 -9.29
C ARG A 733 62.50 19.54 -9.75
N TYR A 734 61.70 20.46 -9.22
CA TYR A 734 61.73 21.87 -9.62
C TYR A 734 62.98 22.57 -9.11
N LEU A 735 63.45 22.24 -7.89
CA LEU A 735 64.76 22.69 -7.39
C LEU A 735 65.92 22.19 -8.27
N ALA A 736 65.76 21.02 -8.90
CA ALA A 736 66.81 20.43 -9.73
C ALA A 736 66.83 20.94 -11.17
N ALA A 737 65.90 21.83 -11.54
CA ALA A 737 65.79 22.35 -12.90
C ALA A 737 66.84 23.44 -13.19
N ARG A 738 67.35 23.45 -14.42
CA ARG A 738 68.29 24.49 -14.87
C ARG A 738 67.59 25.84 -14.90
N GLY A 739 68.04 26.77 -14.05
CA GLY A 739 67.43 28.10 -13.88
C GLY A 739 66.61 28.27 -12.59
N ALA A 740 66.53 27.24 -11.74
CA ALA A 740 66.02 27.39 -10.39
C ALA A 740 67.03 28.14 -9.49
N ASP A 741 66.55 29.05 -8.65
CA ASP A 741 67.35 29.76 -7.65
C ASP A 741 67.52 28.89 -6.40
N LEU A 742 68.37 27.86 -6.51
CA LEU A 742 68.58 26.87 -5.46
C LEU A 742 69.02 27.50 -4.12
N PRO A 743 70.00 28.44 -4.08
CA PRO A 743 70.44 29.06 -2.83
C PRO A 743 69.33 29.82 -2.09
N ARG A 744 68.43 30.50 -2.82
CA ARG A 744 67.28 31.19 -2.23
C ARG A 744 66.34 30.24 -1.49
N HIS A 745 66.18 29.02 -1.99
CA HIS A 745 65.21 28.06 -1.49
C HIS A 745 65.78 27.06 -0.48
N SER A 746 67.11 26.99 -0.31
CA SER A 746 67.80 26.00 0.54
C SER A 746 67.19 25.83 1.93
N SER A 747 67.01 26.92 2.69
CA SER A 747 66.46 26.82 4.06
C SER A 747 65.02 26.29 4.09
N SER A 748 64.20 26.70 3.13
CA SER A 748 62.81 26.20 3.02
C SER A 748 62.77 24.72 2.58
N ALA A 749 63.74 24.29 1.77
CA ALA A 749 63.86 22.91 1.30
C ALA A 749 64.30 21.99 2.43
N VAL A 750 65.25 22.42 3.28
CA VAL A 750 65.66 21.69 4.49
C VAL A 750 64.46 21.49 5.41
N ALA A 751 63.72 22.55 5.76
CA ALA A 751 62.53 22.44 6.62
C ALA A 751 61.46 21.49 6.04
N MET A 752 61.29 21.49 4.70
CA MET A 752 60.39 20.57 4.01
C MET A 752 60.84 19.11 4.15
N LEU A 753 62.14 18.83 4.03
CA LEU A 753 62.72 17.48 4.15
C LEU A 753 62.68 16.98 5.60
N GLU A 754 62.93 17.84 6.59
CA GLU A 754 62.77 17.50 8.01
C GLU A 754 61.33 17.07 8.31
N ALA A 755 60.34 17.83 7.80
CA ALA A 755 58.94 17.46 7.93
C ALA A 755 58.63 16.11 7.23
N ALA A 756 59.22 15.84 6.06
CA ALA A 756 59.08 14.56 5.38
C ALA A 756 59.71 13.41 6.19
N ALA A 757 60.88 13.63 6.77
CA ALA A 757 61.58 12.66 7.59
C ALA A 757 60.77 12.28 8.84
N SER A 758 60.09 13.25 9.47
CA SER A 758 59.22 13.00 10.62
C SER A 758 58.05 12.04 10.31
N GLN A 759 57.63 11.97 9.04
CA GLN A 759 56.54 11.10 8.55
C GLN A 759 57.03 9.97 7.63
N ARG A 760 58.34 9.69 7.60
CA ARG A 760 58.98 8.79 6.63
C ARG A 760 58.31 7.43 6.52
N ARG A 761 58.00 6.79 7.65
CA ARG A 761 57.35 5.46 7.69
C ARG A 761 56.04 5.41 6.89
N THR A 762 55.25 6.49 6.93
CA THR A 762 53.96 6.57 6.23
C THR A 762 54.15 6.86 4.74
N LEU A 763 55.10 7.74 4.41
CA LEU A 763 55.37 8.17 3.03
C LEU A 763 56.08 7.08 2.21
N GLU A 764 56.97 6.31 2.83
CA GLU A 764 57.75 5.24 2.20
C GLU A 764 56.89 4.05 1.74
N MET A 765 55.72 3.84 2.36
CA MET A 765 54.77 2.80 1.96
C MET A 765 53.99 3.12 0.67
N THR A 766 54.26 4.27 0.03
CA THR A 766 53.56 4.69 -1.19
C THR A 766 54.37 4.33 -2.44
N ASP A 767 53.67 3.94 -3.52
CA ASP A 767 54.30 3.66 -4.82
C ASP A 767 55.04 4.88 -5.42
N SER A 768 54.79 6.09 -4.89
CA SER A 768 55.44 7.33 -5.32
C SER A 768 56.83 7.51 -4.72
N TRP A 769 57.19 6.78 -3.66
CA TRP A 769 58.47 6.94 -2.95
C TRP A 769 59.68 6.68 -3.84
N GLU A 770 59.63 5.68 -4.72
CA GLU A 770 60.71 5.39 -5.68
C GLU A 770 60.93 6.55 -6.67
N ARG A 771 59.88 7.31 -7.00
CA ARG A 771 59.99 8.52 -7.82
C ARG A 771 60.70 9.64 -7.06
N LEU A 772 60.53 9.71 -5.74
CA LEU A 772 61.23 10.65 -4.87
C LEU A 772 62.72 10.33 -4.81
N THR A 773 63.11 9.07 -4.57
CA THR A 773 64.53 8.67 -4.54
C THR A 773 65.26 9.04 -5.83
N ARG A 774 64.60 8.85 -6.98
CA ARG A 774 65.14 9.27 -8.29
C ARG A 774 65.26 10.79 -8.42
N ALA A 775 64.25 11.54 -7.99
CA ALA A 775 64.29 13.00 -8.01
C ALA A 775 65.42 13.56 -7.12
N ILE A 776 65.59 12.98 -5.93
CA ILE A 776 66.67 13.31 -5.00
C ILE A 776 68.03 13.03 -5.63
N GLY A 777 68.22 11.85 -6.24
CA GLY A 777 69.47 11.50 -6.92
C GLY A 777 69.83 12.43 -8.10
N HIS A 778 68.83 13.08 -8.72
CA HIS A 778 69.08 14.11 -9.72
C HIS A 778 69.50 15.44 -9.06
N LEU A 779 68.79 15.88 -8.00
CA LEU A 779 69.09 17.12 -7.28
C LEU A 779 70.49 17.11 -6.64
N THR A 780 70.94 15.99 -6.07
CA THR A 780 72.28 15.87 -5.46
C THR A 780 73.44 16.02 -6.46
N ARG A 781 73.17 15.94 -7.77
CA ARG A 781 74.15 16.11 -8.86
C ARG A 781 74.14 17.53 -9.45
N VAL A 782 73.23 18.40 -8.99
CA VAL A 782 73.14 19.79 -9.45
C VAL A 782 74.31 20.60 -8.86
N PRO A 783 75.03 21.40 -9.67
CA PRO A 783 76.01 22.36 -9.17
C PRO A 783 75.34 23.36 -8.22
N ASP A 784 76.04 23.83 -7.19
CA ASP A 784 75.55 24.84 -6.22
C ASP A 784 74.54 24.35 -5.16
N ILE A 785 74.39 23.03 -4.98
CA ILE A 785 73.64 22.49 -3.84
C ILE A 785 74.42 22.67 -2.52
N ASP A 786 73.75 23.27 -1.53
CA ASP A 786 74.28 23.45 -0.18
C ASP A 786 74.54 22.10 0.52
N ALA A 787 75.58 22.03 1.36
CA ALA A 787 75.99 20.80 2.05
C ALA A 787 74.94 20.32 3.06
N ASP A 788 74.24 21.24 3.73
CA ASP A 788 73.17 20.95 4.68
C ASP A 788 71.95 20.35 3.96
N LEU A 789 71.55 20.97 2.85
CA LEU A 789 70.47 20.44 1.99
C LEU A 789 70.84 19.06 1.43
N ARG A 790 72.09 18.88 1.00
CA ARG A 790 72.58 17.57 0.52
C ARG A 790 72.48 16.50 1.60
N SER A 791 72.84 16.81 2.86
CA SER A 791 72.75 15.83 3.97
C SER A 791 71.31 15.38 4.19
N HIS A 792 70.37 16.32 4.37
CA HIS A 792 68.96 16.02 4.61
C HIS A 792 68.30 15.21 3.47
N LEU A 793 68.72 15.45 2.22
CA LEU A 793 68.27 14.67 1.08
C LEU A 793 68.72 13.21 1.14
N LEU A 794 69.97 12.96 1.52
CA LEU A 794 70.54 11.60 1.61
C LEU A 794 69.95 10.84 2.81
N ASP A 795 69.80 11.52 3.95
CA ASP A 795 69.22 10.97 5.18
C ASP A 795 67.75 10.56 4.99
N LEU A 796 67.00 11.27 4.13
CA LEU A 796 65.60 10.94 3.88
C LEU A 796 65.41 9.60 3.16
N VAL A 797 66.36 9.18 2.31
CA VAL A 797 66.25 7.98 1.48
C VAL A 797 67.25 6.86 1.83
N ASP A 798 67.99 6.98 2.94
CA ASP A 798 69.03 6.03 3.38
C ASP A 798 69.94 5.57 2.22
N THR A 799 70.43 6.49 1.39
CA THR A 799 71.26 6.15 0.24
C THR A 799 72.59 6.91 0.26
N GLU A 800 73.73 6.20 0.38
CA GLU A 800 75.04 6.78 0.11
C GLU A 800 75.20 6.98 -1.41
N PHE A 801 75.04 8.21 -1.89
CA PHE A 801 75.42 8.56 -3.26
C PHE A 801 76.92 8.86 -3.29
N GLU A 802 77.74 7.89 -3.71
CA GLU A 802 79.17 8.12 -3.96
C GLU A 802 79.36 9.29 -4.93
N THR A 803 80.04 10.34 -4.47
CA THR A 803 80.59 11.39 -5.32
C THR A 803 81.67 10.79 -6.20
N ARG A 804 81.34 10.39 -7.43
CA ARG A 804 82.37 10.15 -8.44
C ARG A 804 82.90 11.49 -8.94
N PRO A 805 84.22 11.77 -8.81
CA PRO A 805 84.80 12.92 -9.49
C PRO A 805 84.71 12.68 -11.00
N GLY A 806 84.55 13.77 -11.75
CA GLY A 806 84.37 13.73 -13.19
C GLY A 806 85.43 12.87 -13.87
N ASN A 807 84.98 11.98 -14.75
CA ASN A 807 85.81 11.42 -15.79
C ASN A 807 84.98 11.29 -17.06
N SER A 808 85.42 12.07 -18.05
CA SER A 808 85.21 11.87 -19.47
C SER A 808 85.58 10.45 -19.92
N SER A 809 84.88 9.99 -20.96
CA SER A 809 85.03 8.74 -21.73
C SER A 809 84.16 7.57 -21.26
N GLY A 810 83.43 7.00 -22.23
CA GLY A 810 82.27 6.15 -22.01
C GLY A 810 82.61 4.67 -21.90
N ASP A 811 81.86 4.01 -21.04
CA ASP A 811 81.51 2.60 -21.15
C ASP A 811 80.10 2.46 -20.56
N SER A 812 79.11 2.26 -21.43
CA SER A 812 77.71 2.12 -21.06
C SER A 812 77.41 0.69 -20.61
N LEU A 813 76.79 0.53 -19.45
CA LEU A 813 76.18 -0.74 -19.03
C LEU A 813 75.27 -1.27 -20.16
N PRO A 814 75.27 -2.58 -20.43
CA PRO A 814 74.45 -3.16 -21.49
C PRO A 814 72.96 -2.94 -21.22
N LEU A 815 72.23 -2.53 -22.26
CA LEU A 815 70.80 -2.24 -22.24
C LEU A 815 69.98 -3.50 -22.51
N ILE A 816 68.81 -3.60 -21.91
CA ILE A 816 67.87 -4.72 -22.12
C ILE A 816 66.63 -4.21 -22.84
N GLY A 817 66.37 -4.75 -24.02
CA GLY A 817 65.20 -4.44 -24.83
C GLY A 817 64.51 -5.69 -25.36
N SER A 818 63.38 -5.52 -26.04
CA SER A 818 62.69 -6.62 -26.72
C SER A 818 62.75 -6.47 -28.24
N ILE A 819 62.89 -7.56 -28.97
CA ILE A 819 62.88 -7.53 -30.44
C ILE A 819 61.51 -7.02 -30.91
N HIS A 820 61.49 -5.88 -31.58
CA HIS A 820 60.27 -5.32 -32.18
C HIS A 820 59.95 -5.97 -33.52
N SER A 821 60.95 -6.15 -34.38
CA SER A 821 60.83 -6.82 -35.69
C SER A 821 62.15 -7.42 -36.15
N TRP A 822 62.07 -8.49 -36.95
CA TRP A 822 63.22 -9.19 -37.53
C TRP A 822 62.93 -9.50 -39.01
N LEU A 823 63.79 -9.00 -39.90
CA LEU A 823 63.64 -9.08 -41.36
C LEU A 823 64.76 -9.91 -41.99
N SER A 824 65.12 -11.03 -41.35
CA SER A 824 66.15 -12.02 -41.76
C SER A 824 67.62 -11.56 -41.74
N THR A 825 67.93 -10.32 -42.12
CA THR A 825 69.31 -9.77 -42.12
C THR A 825 69.50 -8.60 -41.15
N PHE A 826 68.40 -7.98 -40.69
CA PHE A 826 68.43 -6.90 -39.70
C PHE A 826 67.11 -6.86 -38.92
N GLY A 827 67.10 -6.14 -37.79
CA GLY A 827 65.93 -5.96 -36.98
C GLY A 827 65.95 -4.68 -36.15
N PHE A 828 64.91 -4.52 -35.36
CA PHE A 828 64.75 -3.37 -34.46
C PHE A 828 64.44 -3.84 -33.04
N ILE A 829 65.05 -3.21 -32.05
CA ILE A 829 64.87 -3.48 -30.62
C ILE A 829 64.04 -2.35 -30.01
N ARG A 830 62.94 -2.68 -29.35
CA ARG A 830 62.16 -1.73 -28.56
C ARG A 830 62.83 -1.55 -27.21
N HIS A 831 63.18 -0.31 -26.89
CA HIS A 831 63.76 0.08 -25.61
C HIS A 831 63.06 1.33 -25.09
N LYS A 832 62.79 1.37 -23.78
CA LYS A 832 62.04 2.46 -23.11
C LYS A 832 62.67 3.84 -23.33
N ASP A 833 64.00 3.89 -23.43
CA ASP A 833 64.76 5.13 -23.58
C ASP A 833 65.04 5.50 -25.05
N HIS A 834 64.61 4.65 -26.01
CA HIS A 834 64.77 4.87 -27.46
C HIS A 834 63.43 4.64 -28.20
N PRO A 835 62.55 5.66 -28.25
CA PRO A 835 61.20 5.51 -28.80
C PRO A 835 61.15 5.21 -30.30
N GLY A 836 62.23 5.47 -31.05
CA GLY A 836 62.35 5.15 -32.48
C GLY A 836 62.64 3.68 -32.81
N ASN A 837 62.73 2.81 -31.79
CA ASN A 837 63.37 1.49 -31.85
C ASN A 837 64.84 1.56 -32.28
N VAL A 838 65.68 0.69 -31.73
CA VAL A 838 67.11 0.65 -32.00
C VAL A 838 67.41 -0.36 -33.10
N PHE A 839 68.04 0.08 -34.18
CA PHE A 839 68.40 -0.79 -35.30
C PHE A 839 69.57 -1.72 -34.95
N PHE A 840 69.56 -2.97 -35.43
CA PHE A 840 70.72 -3.87 -35.39
C PHE A 840 70.77 -4.75 -36.65
N HIS A 841 71.98 -5.11 -37.08
CA HIS A 841 72.22 -6.02 -38.21
C HIS A 841 72.51 -7.44 -37.70
N GLN A 842 72.34 -8.47 -38.53
CA GLN A 842 72.63 -9.87 -38.17
C GLN A 842 74.07 -10.06 -37.67
N SER A 843 75.02 -9.30 -38.22
CA SER A 843 76.43 -9.33 -37.78
C SER A 843 76.65 -8.85 -36.34
N ASP A 844 75.67 -8.15 -35.76
CA ASP A 844 75.76 -7.63 -34.39
C ASP A 844 75.31 -8.66 -33.35
N LEU A 845 74.78 -9.82 -33.79
CA LEU A 845 74.36 -10.91 -32.92
C LEU A 845 75.56 -11.71 -32.41
N VAL A 846 75.58 -11.97 -31.11
CA VAL A 846 76.67 -12.69 -30.44
C VAL A 846 76.23 -14.11 -30.08
N GLY A 847 76.90 -15.11 -30.68
CA GLY A 847 76.70 -16.55 -30.44
C GLY A 847 75.80 -17.25 -31.47
N ASP A 848 75.68 -18.58 -31.37
CA ASP A 848 74.72 -19.40 -32.14
C ASP A 848 73.30 -19.14 -31.63
N ALA A 849 72.72 -18.00 -32.00
CA ALA A 849 71.40 -17.58 -31.53
C ALA A 849 70.28 -18.45 -32.15
N PRO A 850 69.24 -18.84 -31.38
CA PRO A 850 68.02 -19.43 -31.94
C PRO A 850 67.34 -18.46 -32.92
N PRO A 851 66.44 -18.93 -33.81
CA PRO A 851 65.75 -18.07 -34.76
C PRO A 851 65.05 -16.91 -34.05
N ILE A 852 65.45 -15.68 -34.37
CA ILE A 852 64.97 -14.46 -33.73
C ILE A 852 63.50 -14.25 -34.10
N VAL A 853 62.66 -14.12 -33.07
CA VAL A 853 61.24 -13.78 -33.21
C VAL A 853 60.91 -12.48 -32.46
N PRO A 854 59.94 -11.69 -32.94
CA PRO A 854 59.44 -10.53 -32.20
C PRO A 854 59.01 -10.89 -30.78
N GLY A 855 59.37 -10.06 -29.81
CA GLY A 855 59.07 -10.22 -28.38
C GLY A 855 60.20 -10.79 -27.53
N MET A 856 61.24 -11.40 -28.12
CA MET A 856 62.38 -11.93 -27.35
C MET A 856 63.16 -10.81 -26.65
N LEU A 857 63.57 -11.06 -25.40
CA LEU A 857 64.45 -10.15 -24.67
C LEU A 857 65.90 -10.31 -25.13
N VAL A 858 66.53 -9.18 -25.41
CA VAL A 858 67.93 -9.08 -25.82
C VAL A 858 68.67 -8.06 -24.99
N GLU A 859 69.93 -8.37 -24.72
CA GLU A 859 70.89 -7.47 -24.13
C GLU A 859 71.80 -6.90 -25.23
N PHE A 860 72.05 -5.59 -25.24
CA PHE A 860 72.81 -4.93 -26.31
C PHE A 860 73.50 -3.66 -25.81
N SER A 861 74.56 -3.25 -26.51
CA SER A 861 75.23 -1.96 -26.29
C SER A 861 74.91 -0.99 -27.43
N LEU A 862 75.04 0.31 -27.19
CA LEU A 862 74.84 1.32 -28.23
C LEU A 862 76.15 1.65 -28.92
N ALA A 863 76.18 1.52 -30.24
CA ALA A 863 77.24 2.03 -31.10
C ALA A 863 76.72 3.25 -31.86
N SER A 864 77.45 4.37 -31.78
CA SER A 864 77.17 5.55 -32.59
C SER A 864 77.93 5.46 -33.90
N ASP A 865 77.22 5.32 -35.01
CA ASP A 865 77.78 5.63 -36.32
C ASP A 865 76.91 6.70 -37.00
N SER A 866 77.51 7.89 -37.10
CA SER A 866 77.27 9.03 -37.98
C SER A 866 75.88 9.40 -38.53
N GLU A 867 74.76 8.99 -37.91
CA GLU A 867 73.46 9.73 -37.85
C GLU A 867 72.30 8.91 -37.21
N ARG A 868 72.49 7.63 -36.84
CA ARG A 868 71.44 6.81 -36.18
C ARG A 868 71.99 5.93 -35.05
N VAL A 869 71.19 5.75 -34.00
CA VAL A 869 71.48 4.88 -32.85
C VAL A 869 71.38 3.41 -33.28
N ARG A 870 72.50 2.69 -33.27
CA ARG A 870 72.59 1.26 -33.61
C ARG A 870 72.94 0.43 -32.38
N ALA A 871 72.36 -0.75 -32.26
CA ALA A 871 72.72 -1.73 -31.26
C ALA A 871 73.86 -2.62 -31.77
N SER A 872 74.86 -2.83 -30.91
CA SER A 872 75.99 -3.74 -31.10
C SER A 872 76.03 -4.78 -29.98
N SER A 873 76.67 -5.92 -30.22
CA SER A 873 76.79 -7.01 -29.25
C SER A 873 75.44 -7.51 -28.73
N VAL A 874 74.48 -7.73 -29.64
CA VAL A 874 73.11 -8.14 -29.33
C VAL A 874 73.11 -9.63 -28.94
N GLN A 875 72.72 -9.93 -27.70
CA GLN A 875 72.67 -11.29 -27.17
C GLN A 875 71.26 -11.63 -26.69
N VAL A 876 70.74 -12.78 -27.10
CA VAL A 876 69.44 -13.28 -26.65
C VAL A 876 69.55 -13.71 -25.19
N ARG A 877 68.62 -13.23 -24.35
CA ARG A 877 68.54 -13.62 -22.95
C ARG A 877 67.66 -14.88 -22.83
N THR A 878 68.26 -16.04 -22.61
CA THR A 878 67.52 -17.28 -22.31
C THR A 878 66.86 -17.13 -20.94
N GLN A 879 65.53 -17.04 -20.88
CA GLN A 879 64.82 -17.05 -19.60
C GLN A 879 64.93 -18.44 -18.96
N VAL A 880 65.57 -18.52 -17.80
CA VAL A 880 65.32 -19.61 -16.84
C VAL A 880 63.96 -19.30 -16.21
N ILE A 881 63.00 -20.21 -16.39
CA ILE A 881 61.67 -20.15 -15.78
C ILE A 881 61.83 -20.55 -14.30
N GLU A 882 61.58 -19.61 -13.39
CA GLU A 882 61.08 -19.86 -12.03
C GLU A 882 60.07 -18.76 -11.65
#